data_AF-A0AAJ0IEE1-F1
#
_entry.id   AF-A0AAJ0IEE1-F1
#
_cell.length_a   1.000
_cell.length_b   1.000
_cell.length_c   1.000
_cell.angle_alpha   90.00
_cell.angle_beta   90.00
_cell.angle_gamma   90.00
#
_symmetry.space_group_name_H-M   'P 1'
#
loop_
_entity.id
_entity.type
_entity.pdbx_description
1 polymer ?
#
loop_
_entity_poly.entity_id
_entity_poly.type
_entity_poly.pdbx_seq_one_letter_code
_entity_poly.pdbx_strand_id
1 'polypeptide(L)'
;MRAIQAGAVLTSLLLSSLPLTLSQLVIPTNLPGVWEYDGCYTEVDRTIGAATYADGEDMTNEACISFCTARGFQYAGTQYAQECYCGESIATTAQKLEDSQCNMACRGNATEPCGGPSKLSIFHSSAAVGPQANPGVNGYSLLGCYSEGTTGRTLTFVVGTIPGANMTVDKCTAACDASAYKYAGVEYGGECYCGNRISNGGAPATSGCTTLCNGNSTEFCGGGNRLNIYIKGDLPPTSTVSGIIAITSSAVPEPQDPAQPASVGNYDWYGCRTEATGNRALSAATTASDEMTLEACSAFCAAYTFFGVEYARECYCGNSLNAGSVAAPDSDCSMTCAGKSTEYCGAGNRLSVYAKNGTEPPSTTVAPSSTVSSAIPQPTGLPEGWAPQGCWTEGTTGRLLNHQAPDSQTNSQVVCATYCASQGYTISGTEYGVQCFCGNSLFNSGAKVDDSQCSVNCPGDASQKCGAGDRLTIVSRGEPQVDLPPAPKETVGDWAYNGCYEDNLNNQRTFFWQSEFPNVMTPKMCLDRCAEYGYMAAGLEYGQECYCGDPANIGTSGATKRPESECNIVCPGETSSICGGGSRLTTYFWTGTPFYSWDFPQDYRAGKYELLVNGVTVPLMTSETIEGKISFLSKWGTGPANETGAYELDLSKIGTNAAFRELHLKTDVFCAGGVTLPDKVGRQLTVGGWSGDSTYGTRLYWPGHDWEENVNELSLQAGRWYPSAMVMANGSIFVIGGETGSNAAAVPSIEVLPYTGTKPLFMEWLERTDPNNLYPFVAVLPSGGIFVQYWNEARILDEKTFATIKVLPKVPGAVNDPTSGRTYPLEGAAVLLPQRYPYSENLGVLICGGSNVGPGYALDNCVSTRPDDANPTWVIERMPSFRVMPCMAPLPDGTYLIANGAHHGVAGFGLANNPNLNALLYDPTKPVGSRITVMANTTIARMYHSEAITLLDGRVMISGSDPQDAVNPEEYRVEVFVPPYLLNGKPRPTFTLANRDWDWNQKTIPFTLGAAARNGAITVTLLGSVSSTHGNSMGARTIMPNVQCTGTSCTVDAPPNAHTAPPGWYQFFVLDGGVPAVGVYVRIGGDPAGLGNWPNTDGFSKPGI
;
A
#
# COMPACT_ATOMS: atom_id res chain seq x y z
N MET A 1 -38.12 -34.00 -27.27
CA MET A 1 -37.93 -35.47 -27.49
C MET A 1 -37.03 -35.68 -28.69
N ARG A 2 -36.18 -36.70 -28.60
CA ARG A 2 -35.19 -37.23 -29.55
C ARG A 2 -33.74 -36.72 -29.41
N ALA A 3 -33.02 -37.52 -28.64
CA ALA A 3 -31.59 -37.65 -28.49
C ALA A 3 -30.91 -38.22 -29.75
N ILE A 4 -29.61 -37.93 -29.92
CA ILE A 4 -28.62 -38.89 -30.44
C ILE A 4 -27.30 -38.69 -29.68
N GLN A 5 -26.79 -39.78 -29.13
CA GLN A 5 -25.50 -39.95 -28.45
C GLN A 5 -24.34 -40.17 -29.45
N ALA A 6 -23.19 -39.61 -29.07
CA ALA A 6 -21.82 -40.16 -29.05
C ALA A 6 -21.33 -41.15 -30.13
N GLY A 7 -20.13 -40.83 -30.65
CA GLY A 7 -19.22 -41.78 -31.29
C GLY A 7 -17.93 -41.08 -31.76
N ALA A 8 -16.86 -41.18 -30.97
CA ALA A 8 -15.53 -40.67 -31.26
C ALA A 8 -14.78 -41.53 -32.28
N VAL A 9 -14.03 -40.92 -33.22
CA VAL A 9 -12.78 -41.46 -33.76
C VAL A 9 -11.84 -40.29 -34.09
N LEU A 10 -10.77 -40.16 -33.31
CA LEU A 10 -9.56 -39.39 -33.63
C LEU A 10 -8.91 -39.94 -34.91
N THR A 11 -8.60 -39.08 -35.87
CA THR A 11 -7.50 -39.32 -36.82
C THR A 11 -6.62 -38.09 -36.92
N SER A 12 -5.34 -38.35 -36.68
CA SER A 12 -4.19 -37.45 -36.62
C SER A 12 -3.94 -36.69 -37.92
N LEU A 13 -3.86 -35.36 -37.82
CA LEU A 13 -3.09 -34.52 -38.74
C LEU A 13 -1.91 -33.94 -37.97
N LEU A 14 -0.79 -34.66 -38.04
CA LEU A 14 0.54 -34.15 -37.74
C LEU A 14 0.89 -33.09 -38.81
N LEU A 15 0.68 -31.81 -38.51
CA LEU A 15 1.50 -30.76 -39.11
C LEU A 15 2.82 -30.75 -38.33
N SER A 16 3.82 -31.39 -38.95
CA SER A 16 5.21 -31.25 -38.58
C SER A 16 5.61 -29.77 -38.58
N SER A 17 5.90 -29.25 -37.41
CA SER A 17 6.77 -28.09 -37.21
C SER A 17 8.13 -28.41 -37.81
N LEU A 18 8.36 -27.97 -39.04
CA LEU A 18 9.71 -27.91 -39.59
C LEU A 18 10.48 -26.84 -38.81
N PRO A 19 11.67 -27.13 -38.26
CA PRO A 19 12.52 -26.12 -37.67
C PRO A 19 12.96 -25.17 -38.77
N LEU A 20 12.73 -23.87 -38.57
CA LEU A 20 13.36 -22.84 -39.38
C LEU A 20 14.88 -23.06 -39.37
N THR A 21 15.49 -23.11 -40.55
CA THR A 21 16.94 -23.22 -40.69
C THR A 21 17.61 -21.92 -40.26
N LEU A 22 18.79 -22.03 -39.62
CA LEU A 22 19.65 -20.98 -39.05
C LEU A 22 20.02 -19.75 -39.92
N SER A 23 19.52 -19.64 -41.16
CA SER A 23 19.91 -18.61 -42.13
C SER A 23 18.95 -17.42 -42.22
N GLN A 24 18.09 -17.19 -41.22
CA GLN A 24 16.94 -16.26 -41.32
C GLN A 24 16.77 -15.26 -40.17
N LEU A 25 17.55 -15.35 -39.09
CA LEU A 25 17.51 -14.32 -38.04
C LEU A 25 18.35 -13.11 -38.50
N VAL A 26 17.78 -11.92 -38.38
CA VAL A 26 18.40 -10.66 -38.80
C VAL A 26 18.79 -9.88 -37.54
N ILE A 27 20.06 -9.49 -37.43
CA ILE A 27 20.50 -8.59 -36.36
C ILE A 27 19.79 -7.24 -36.57
N PRO A 28 19.07 -6.73 -35.56
CA PRO A 28 18.34 -5.47 -35.71
C PRO A 28 19.28 -4.31 -36.02
N THR A 29 18.98 -3.57 -37.09
CA THR A 29 19.77 -2.41 -37.53
C THR A 29 19.21 -1.07 -37.04
N ASN A 30 17.96 -1.06 -36.53
CA ASN A 30 17.28 0.12 -35.99
C ASN A 30 17.07 -0.07 -34.49
N LEU A 31 18.07 0.28 -33.69
CA LEU A 31 18.04 0.15 -32.24
C LEU A 31 17.62 1.46 -31.54
N PRO A 32 17.02 1.40 -30.34
CA PRO A 32 16.70 2.61 -29.57
C PRO A 32 17.97 3.34 -29.14
N GLY A 33 18.10 4.63 -29.45
CA GLY A 33 19.26 5.44 -29.05
C GLY A 33 20.54 5.14 -29.83
N VAL A 34 21.71 5.24 -29.18
CA VAL A 34 23.04 5.03 -29.80
C VAL A 34 23.60 3.66 -29.41
N TRP A 35 22.84 2.61 -29.69
CA TRP A 35 23.23 1.22 -29.42
C TRP A 35 23.63 0.50 -30.70
N GLU A 36 24.63 -0.37 -30.59
CA GLU A 36 25.13 -1.21 -31.67
C GLU A 36 25.17 -2.67 -31.20
N TYR A 37 24.91 -3.62 -32.11
CA TYR A 37 25.11 -5.03 -31.81
C TYR A 37 26.60 -5.32 -31.63
N ASP A 38 26.97 -5.78 -30.44
CA ASP A 38 28.35 -6.05 -30.09
C ASP A 38 28.75 -7.48 -30.49
N GLY A 39 27.86 -8.47 -30.37
CA GLY A 39 28.10 -9.83 -30.87
C GLY A 39 27.47 -10.94 -30.02
N CYS A 40 27.68 -12.18 -30.45
CA CYS A 40 27.31 -13.37 -29.66
C CYS A 40 28.43 -13.75 -28.67
N TYR A 41 28.10 -14.02 -27.41
CA TYR A 41 29.07 -14.37 -26.35
C TYR A 41 28.67 -15.63 -25.58
N THR A 42 29.67 -16.38 -25.07
CA THR A 42 29.45 -17.48 -24.11
C THR A 42 28.96 -16.98 -22.76
N GLU A 43 28.01 -17.66 -22.14
CA GLU A 43 27.67 -17.46 -20.74
C GLU A 43 28.72 -18.10 -19.81
N VAL A 44 29.40 -17.31 -18.96
CA VAL A 44 30.41 -17.76 -18.00
C VAL A 44 30.03 -17.31 -16.58
N ASP A 45 29.40 -18.21 -15.81
CA ASP A 45 28.66 -17.92 -14.57
C ASP A 45 27.59 -16.83 -14.79
N ARG A 46 28.01 -15.56 -14.87
CA ARG A 46 27.21 -14.45 -15.38
C ARG A 46 28.08 -13.45 -16.17
N THR A 47 27.81 -13.36 -17.46
CA THR A 47 28.60 -12.61 -18.46
C THR A 47 28.31 -11.12 -18.41
N ILE A 48 27.05 -10.77 -18.17
CA ILE A 48 26.56 -9.43 -17.81
C ILE A 48 25.46 -9.64 -16.76
N GLY A 49 25.59 -9.04 -15.58
CA GLY A 49 24.83 -9.46 -14.39
C GLY A 49 24.36 -8.36 -13.46
N ALA A 50 24.38 -7.10 -13.90
CA ALA A 50 24.09 -5.97 -13.05
C ALA A 50 22.58 -5.73 -12.86
N ALA A 51 21.79 -5.96 -13.89
CA ALA A 51 20.33 -5.99 -13.80
C ALA A 51 19.77 -7.05 -14.75
N THR A 52 18.61 -7.62 -14.43
CA THR A 52 17.96 -8.61 -15.29
C THR A 52 16.45 -8.56 -15.13
N TYR A 53 15.75 -8.95 -16.18
CA TYR A 53 14.35 -9.35 -16.12
C TYR A 53 14.11 -10.46 -17.13
N ALA A 54 13.07 -11.26 -16.92
CA ALA A 54 12.59 -12.22 -17.89
C ALA A 54 11.17 -11.84 -18.29
N ASP A 55 10.91 -11.80 -19.58
CA ASP A 55 9.59 -11.55 -20.14
C ASP A 55 9.15 -12.82 -20.86
N GLY A 56 8.18 -13.51 -20.25
CA GLY A 56 7.79 -14.85 -20.62
C GLY A 56 7.29 -14.97 -22.05
N GLU A 57 6.78 -13.91 -22.70
CA GLU A 57 6.21 -14.02 -24.05
C GLU A 57 6.62 -12.86 -24.98
N ASP A 58 6.99 -11.68 -24.46
CA ASP A 58 7.14 -10.46 -25.28
C ASP A 58 8.59 -9.94 -25.39
N MET A 59 9.60 -10.73 -24.98
CA MET A 59 11.01 -10.30 -25.03
C MET A 59 11.48 -9.94 -26.45
N THR A 60 12.04 -8.74 -26.64
CA THR A 60 12.77 -8.30 -27.84
C THR A 60 14.13 -7.68 -27.47
N ASN A 61 15.03 -7.54 -28.45
CA ASN A 61 16.32 -6.89 -28.22
C ASN A 61 16.15 -5.41 -27.87
N GLU A 62 15.19 -4.72 -28.49
CA GLU A 62 14.85 -3.32 -28.22
C GLU A 62 14.31 -3.15 -26.81
N ALA A 63 13.43 -4.04 -26.35
CA ALA A 63 12.90 -4.01 -24.98
C ALA A 63 14.03 -4.16 -23.95
N CYS A 64 14.96 -5.09 -24.19
CA CYS A 64 16.13 -5.28 -23.34
C CYS A 64 17.07 -4.05 -23.35
N ILE A 65 17.33 -3.47 -24.52
CA ILE A 65 18.13 -2.25 -24.66
C ILE A 65 17.48 -1.06 -23.94
N SER A 66 16.17 -0.87 -24.08
CA SER A 66 15.43 0.18 -23.39
C SER A 66 15.46 0.00 -21.88
N PHE A 67 15.32 -1.24 -21.39
CA PHE A 67 15.43 -1.58 -19.97
C PHE A 67 16.82 -1.26 -19.40
N CYS A 68 17.89 -1.59 -20.13
CA CYS A 68 19.26 -1.30 -19.72
C CYS A 68 19.61 0.19 -19.84
N THR A 69 19.10 0.88 -20.86
CA THR A 69 19.26 2.32 -21.07
C THR A 69 18.63 3.12 -19.93
N ALA A 70 17.41 2.78 -19.52
CA ALA A 70 16.71 3.43 -18.40
C ALA A 70 17.46 3.31 -17.07
N ARG A 71 18.38 2.34 -16.95
CA ARG A 71 19.21 2.08 -15.76
C ARG A 71 20.66 2.49 -15.95
N GLY A 72 20.99 3.16 -17.06
CA GLY A 72 22.30 3.73 -17.33
C GLY A 72 23.38 2.72 -17.73
N PHE A 73 23.05 1.46 -18.00
CA PHE A 73 24.02 0.44 -18.38
C PHE A 73 24.45 0.58 -19.85
N GLN A 74 25.72 0.28 -20.13
CA GLN A 74 26.29 0.38 -21.48
C GLN A 74 26.28 -0.95 -22.26
N TYR A 75 26.01 -2.08 -21.59
CA TYR A 75 25.76 -3.37 -22.21
C TYR A 75 24.36 -3.87 -21.88
N ALA A 76 23.70 -4.43 -22.89
CA ALA A 76 22.44 -5.14 -22.81
C ALA A 76 22.61 -6.48 -23.52
N GLY A 77 22.01 -7.55 -23.02
CA GLY A 77 22.07 -8.81 -23.73
C GLY A 77 20.94 -9.76 -23.42
N THR A 78 20.48 -10.43 -24.45
CA THR A 78 19.35 -11.33 -24.42
C THR A 78 19.81 -12.79 -24.43
N GLN A 79 19.17 -13.63 -23.63
CA GLN A 79 19.45 -15.05 -23.48
C GLN A 79 18.16 -15.85 -23.51
N TYR A 80 18.26 -17.10 -23.98
CA TYR A 80 17.19 -18.10 -23.88
C TYR A 80 15.81 -17.63 -24.38
N ALA A 81 15.77 -16.83 -25.46
CA ALA A 81 14.56 -16.25 -26.09
C ALA A 81 13.81 -15.19 -25.27
N GLN A 82 13.98 -15.14 -23.95
CA GLN A 82 13.04 -14.49 -23.04
C GLN A 82 13.70 -13.73 -21.88
N GLU A 83 15.02 -13.81 -21.74
CA GLU A 83 15.75 -13.24 -20.62
C GLU A 83 16.58 -12.05 -21.10
N CYS A 84 16.59 -10.97 -20.32
CA CYS A 84 17.39 -9.78 -20.57
C CYS A 84 18.36 -9.57 -19.41
N TYR A 85 19.58 -9.17 -19.74
CA TYR A 85 20.65 -8.87 -18.82
C TYR A 85 21.30 -7.53 -19.17
N CYS A 86 21.65 -6.75 -18.16
CA CYS A 86 22.38 -5.50 -18.30
C CYS A 86 23.74 -5.60 -17.64
N GLY A 87 24.71 -4.88 -18.16
CA GLY A 87 26.04 -4.83 -17.60
C GLY A 87 26.81 -3.57 -17.96
N GLU A 88 27.88 -3.35 -17.21
CA GLU A 88 28.84 -2.27 -17.44
C GLU A 88 30.08 -2.78 -18.16
N SER A 89 30.29 -4.09 -18.15
CA SER A 89 31.34 -4.75 -18.89
C SER A 89 30.92 -6.18 -19.15
N ILE A 90 31.48 -6.74 -20.21
CA ILE A 90 31.37 -8.17 -20.49
C ILE A 90 32.44 -8.87 -19.65
N ALA A 91 32.08 -9.96 -18.98
CA ALA A 91 33.02 -10.76 -18.18
C ALA A 91 34.27 -11.11 -19.00
N THR A 92 35.46 -10.92 -18.44
CA THR A 92 36.74 -11.08 -19.17
C THR A 92 37.02 -12.51 -19.60
N THR A 93 36.33 -13.49 -19.00
CA THR A 93 36.39 -14.92 -19.35
C THR A 93 35.37 -15.30 -20.43
N ALA A 94 34.45 -14.41 -20.79
CA ALA A 94 33.47 -14.65 -21.84
C ALA A 94 34.16 -14.60 -23.21
N GLN A 95 33.90 -15.61 -24.04
CA GLN A 95 34.43 -15.68 -25.38
C GLN A 95 33.40 -15.18 -26.38
N LYS A 96 33.83 -14.29 -27.28
CA LYS A 96 33.05 -13.90 -28.45
C LYS A 96 32.97 -15.08 -29.42
N LEU A 97 31.75 -15.42 -29.80
CA LEU A 97 31.36 -16.55 -30.63
C LEU A 97 31.06 -16.09 -32.06
N GLU A 98 30.86 -17.04 -32.98
CA GLU A 98 30.23 -16.71 -34.26
C GLU A 98 28.75 -16.37 -34.03
N ASP A 99 28.23 -15.30 -34.66
CA ASP A 99 26.84 -14.84 -34.46
C ASP A 99 25.79 -15.93 -34.72
N SER A 100 26.11 -16.87 -35.63
CA SER A 100 25.30 -18.05 -35.93
C SER A 100 25.05 -18.96 -34.72
N GLN A 101 25.80 -18.79 -33.64
CA GLN A 101 25.66 -19.57 -32.41
C GLN A 101 24.61 -19.02 -31.46
N CYS A 102 24.21 -17.74 -31.59
CA CYS A 102 23.09 -17.11 -30.90
C CYS A 102 21.84 -17.23 -31.77
N ASN A 103 21.38 -18.47 -31.92
CA ASN A 103 20.39 -18.87 -32.91
C ASN A 103 18.97 -19.07 -32.37
N MET A 104 18.72 -18.62 -31.13
CA MET A 104 17.40 -18.68 -30.54
C MET A 104 16.62 -17.41 -30.87
N ALA A 105 15.44 -17.55 -31.46
CA ALA A 105 14.61 -16.39 -31.79
C ALA A 105 14.04 -15.74 -30.52
N CYS A 106 13.95 -14.42 -30.48
CA CYS A 106 13.26 -13.71 -29.40
C CYS A 106 11.77 -14.10 -29.37
N ARG A 107 11.18 -14.28 -28.18
CA ARG A 107 9.74 -14.63 -28.08
C ARG A 107 8.84 -13.50 -28.62
N GLY A 108 9.14 -12.25 -28.28
CA GLY A 108 8.42 -11.07 -28.76
C GLY A 108 8.76 -10.68 -30.20
N ASN A 109 9.85 -11.22 -30.78
CA ASN A 109 10.20 -11.00 -32.19
C ASN A 109 10.95 -12.21 -32.79
N ALA A 110 10.19 -13.11 -33.42
CA ALA A 110 10.72 -14.34 -33.98
C ALA A 110 11.74 -14.17 -35.13
N THR A 111 11.99 -12.93 -35.59
CA THR A 111 12.95 -12.62 -36.66
C THR A 111 14.34 -12.24 -36.17
N GLU A 112 14.53 -12.08 -34.86
CA GLU A 112 15.77 -11.59 -34.27
C GLU A 112 16.43 -12.61 -33.31
N PRO A 113 17.76 -12.57 -33.15
CA PRO A 113 18.47 -13.46 -32.24
C PRO A 113 18.42 -12.96 -30.78
N CYS A 114 17.92 -13.79 -29.87
CA CYS A 114 17.93 -13.62 -28.42
C CYS A 114 18.78 -14.69 -27.71
N GLY A 115 20.06 -14.77 -28.10
CA GLY A 115 21.04 -15.67 -27.50
C GLY A 115 20.77 -17.15 -27.75
N GLY A 116 20.98 -17.97 -26.73
CA GLY A 116 20.74 -19.41 -26.73
C GLY A 116 21.13 -20.06 -25.41
N PRO A 117 21.08 -21.39 -25.27
CA PRO A 117 21.52 -22.08 -24.06
C PRO A 117 22.99 -21.74 -23.79
N SER A 118 23.24 -21.07 -22.65
CA SER A 118 24.56 -20.56 -22.25
C SER A 118 25.21 -19.60 -23.26
N LYS A 119 24.42 -18.78 -23.97
CA LYS A 119 24.91 -17.78 -24.92
C LYS A 119 24.06 -16.52 -24.91
N LEU A 120 24.68 -15.35 -25.09
CA LEU A 120 23.99 -14.06 -25.11
C LEU A 120 24.21 -13.32 -26.43
N SER A 121 23.14 -12.74 -26.97
CA SER A 121 23.21 -11.67 -27.98
C SER A 121 23.48 -10.36 -27.24
N ILE A 122 24.66 -9.77 -27.36
CA ILE A 122 25.03 -8.55 -26.61
C ILE A 122 25.03 -7.32 -27.52
N PHE A 123 24.55 -6.21 -26.96
CA PHE A 123 24.50 -4.88 -27.54
C PHE A 123 25.28 -3.92 -26.63
N HIS A 124 25.87 -2.89 -27.23
CA HIS A 124 26.67 -1.89 -26.54
C HIS A 124 26.32 -0.46 -26.98
N SER A 125 26.36 0.49 -26.05
CA SER A 125 26.18 1.92 -26.35
C SER A 125 27.38 2.74 -25.88
N SER A 126 28.01 3.45 -26.81
CA SER A 126 29.08 4.41 -26.49
C SER A 126 28.56 5.74 -25.94
N ALA A 127 27.24 5.96 -25.94
CA ALA A 127 26.61 7.15 -25.37
C ALA A 127 26.25 6.97 -23.88
N ALA A 128 26.16 5.73 -23.40
CA ALA A 128 26.00 5.41 -21.99
C ALA A 128 27.38 5.29 -21.34
N VAL A 129 27.63 6.03 -20.25
CA VAL A 129 28.93 5.98 -19.52
C VAL A 129 28.93 4.86 -18.47
N GLY A 130 27.84 4.09 -18.34
CA GLY A 130 27.61 3.21 -17.21
C GLY A 130 27.35 4.00 -15.91
N PRO A 131 26.83 3.36 -14.87
CA PRO A 131 27.09 3.81 -13.51
C PRO A 131 28.61 3.90 -13.29
N GLN A 132 29.07 4.98 -12.69
CA GLN A 132 30.51 5.20 -12.43
C GLN A 132 30.72 5.47 -10.95
N ALA A 133 31.92 5.19 -10.44
CA ALA A 133 32.27 5.63 -9.11
C ALA A 133 32.33 7.17 -9.13
N ASN A 134 31.44 7.83 -8.39
CA ASN A 134 31.42 9.29 -8.33
C ASN A 134 32.82 9.78 -7.90
N PRO A 135 33.47 10.71 -8.62
CA PRO A 135 34.83 11.15 -8.33
C PRO A 135 34.95 11.95 -7.01
N GLY A 136 33.83 12.38 -6.44
CA GLY A 136 33.72 13.14 -5.21
C GLY A 136 32.96 14.46 -5.41
N VAL A 137 32.15 14.83 -4.42
CA VAL A 137 31.36 16.07 -4.37
C VAL A 137 31.41 16.66 -2.95
N ASN A 138 30.94 17.89 -2.75
CA ASN A 138 30.94 18.56 -1.44
C ASN A 138 32.33 18.68 -0.78
N GLY A 139 33.39 18.81 -1.59
CA GLY A 139 34.78 18.92 -1.12
C GLY A 139 35.42 17.59 -0.72
N TYR A 140 34.73 16.47 -0.95
CA TYR A 140 35.28 15.14 -0.84
C TYR A 140 35.82 14.64 -2.18
N SER A 141 36.84 13.78 -2.15
CA SER A 141 37.38 13.04 -3.30
C SER A 141 37.28 11.54 -3.07
N LEU A 142 36.97 10.77 -4.11
CA LEU A 142 36.91 9.30 -4.03
C LEU A 142 38.29 8.74 -3.68
N LEU A 143 38.35 7.99 -2.58
CA LEU A 143 39.55 7.29 -2.13
C LEU A 143 39.62 5.87 -2.72
N GLY A 144 38.47 5.23 -2.95
CA GLY A 144 38.36 3.92 -3.61
C GLY A 144 37.37 2.99 -2.91
N CYS A 145 37.38 1.72 -3.32
CA CYS A 145 36.57 0.67 -2.69
C CYS A 145 37.29 0.13 -1.45
N TYR A 146 36.57 -0.04 -0.34
CA TYR A 146 37.08 -0.56 0.92
C TYR A 146 36.21 -1.71 1.43
N SER A 147 36.84 -2.67 2.08
CA SER A 147 36.15 -3.74 2.81
C SER A 147 35.64 -3.24 4.15
N GLU A 148 34.52 -3.79 4.59
CA GLU A 148 34.10 -3.64 5.98
C GLU A 148 35.12 -4.24 6.96
N GLY A 149 35.14 -3.72 8.19
CA GLY A 149 36.12 -4.12 9.19
C GLY A 149 35.81 -5.48 9.81
N THR A 150 36.85 -6.28 10.07
CA THR A 150 36.71 -7.64 10.63
C THR A 150 36.29 -7.67 12.10
N THR A 151 36.36 -6.52 12.81
CA THR A 151 35.99 -6.39 14.22
C THR A 151 34.93 -5.32 14.46
N GLY A 152 34.27 -4.84 13.40
CA GLY A 152 33.29 -3.75 13.45
C GLY A 152 33.31 -2.88 12.19
N ARG A 153 32.47 -1.85 12.14
CA ARG A 153 32.31 -0.98 10.96
C ARG A 153 33.56 -0.17 10.63
N THR A 154 33.85 -0.01 9.34
CA THR A 154 35.02 0.70 8.80
C THR A 154 34.93 2.20 9.05
N LEU A 155 33.72 2.74 8.87
CA LEU A 155 33.33 4.08 9.28
C LEU A 155 32.25 3.91 10.35
N THR A 156 32.54 4.35 11.57
CA THR A 156 31.78 3.94 12.76
C THR A 156 30.55 4.78 13.04
N PHE A 157 30.34 5.89 12.32
CA PHE A 157 29.16 6.74 12.46
C PHE A 157 28.19 6.45 11.32
N VAL A 158 26.94 6.10 11.61
CA VAL A 158 25.90 5.88 10.60
C VAL A 158 25.05 7.14 10.44
N VAL A 159 24.75 7.52 9.20
CA VAL A 159 23.82 8.61 8.89
C VAL A 159 22.43 8.04 8.68
N GLY A 160 21.61 8.08 9.74
CA GLY A 160 20.21 7.61 9.70
C GLY A 160 19.20 8.64 9.14
N THR A 161 19.62 9.88 8.86
CA THR A 161 18.74 10.96 8.42
C THR A 161 18.41 10.93 6.93
N ILE A 162 19.14 10.14 6.15
CA ILE A 162 18.90 9.95 4.72
C ILE A 162 18.10 8.66 4.55
N PRO A 163 16.84 8.70 4.07
CA PRO A 163 16.09 7.48 3.76
C PRO A 163 16.86 6.62 2.75
N GLY A 164 16.99 5.33 3.00
CA GLY A 164 17.83 4.44 2.18
C GLY A 164 17.43 4.38 0.71
N ALA A 165 16.15 4.59 0.36
CA ALA A 165 15.69 4.70 -1.02
C ALA A 165 16.19 5.96 -1.76
N ASN A 166 16.59 6.98 -1.01
CA ASN A 166 17.00 8.28 -1.54
C ASN A 166 18.52 8.48 -1.51
N MET A 167 19.29 7.45 -1.14
CA MET A 167 20.72 7.55 -0.91
C MET A 167 21.49 7.88 -2.19
N THR A 168 22.38 8.87 -2.12
CA THR A 168 23.31 9.27 -3.19
C THR A 168 24.67 9.60 -2.57
N VAL A 169 25.74 9.59 -3.37
CA VAL A 169 27.07 10.03 -2.91
C VAL A 169 27.02 11.49 -2.45
N ASP A 170 26.27 12.33 -3.15
CA ASP A 170 26.06 13.73 -2.80
C ASP A 170 25.42 13.90 -1.41
N LYS A 171 24.30 13.22 -1.16
CA LYS A 171 23.62 13.31 0.14
C LYS A 171 24.48 12.76 1.28
N CYS A 172 25.18 11.66 1.04
CA CYS A 172 26.04 11.07 2.06
C CYS A 172 27.24 11.98 2.39
N THR A 173 27.95 12.47 1.38
CA THR A 173 29.07 13.40 1.59
C THR A 173 28.61 14.73 2.19
N ALA A 174 27.44 15.26 1.82
CA ALA A 174 26.86 16.45 2.42
C ALA A 174 26.49 16.24 3.90
N ALA A 175 25.91 15.10 4.26
CA ALA A 175 25.56 14.78 5.65
C ALA A 175 26.81 14.56 6.52
N CYS A 176 27.82 13.86 5.99
CA CYS A 176 29.10 13.72 6.65
C CYS A 176 29.84 15.06 6.78
N ASP A 177 29.68 15.95 5.79
CA ASP A 177 30.23 17.31 5.88
C ASP A 177 29.54 18.17 6.93
N ALA A 178 28.20 18.15 6.96
CA ALA A 178 27.41 18.87 7.96
C ALA A 178 27.76 18.44 9.40
N SER A 179 28.27 17.21 9.55
CA SER A 179 28.74 16.64 10.82
C SER A 179 30.26 16.72 11.01
N ALA A 180 30.96 17.47 10.16
CA ALA A 180 32.41 17.74 10.20
C ALA A 180 33.31 16.47 10.19
N TYR A 181 32.87 15.40 9.54
CA TYR A 181 33.70 14.19 9.38
C TYR A 181 34.71 14.34 8.25
N LYS A 182 35.81 13.58 8.32
CA LYS A 182 36.87 13.55 7.30
C LYS A 182 36.59 12.54 6.19
N TYR A 183 35.92 11.44 6.51
CA TYR A 183 35.58 10.37 5.58
C TYR A 183 34.06 10.19 5.51
N ALA A 184 33.58 9.96 4.29
CA ALA A 184 32.22 9.53 4.01
C ALA A 184 32.31 8.20 3.25
N GLY A 185 31.39 7.29 3.51
CA GLY A 185 31.36 5.98 2.86
C GLY A 185 29.92 5.58 2.60
N VAL A 186 29.65 5.18 1.38
CA VAL A 186 28.34 4.67 0.97
C VAL A 186 28.43 3.15 0.81
N GLU A 187 27.44 2.44 1.32
CA GLU A 187 27.37 0.97 1.32
C GLU A 187 25.98 0.48 0.90
N TYR A 188 25.95 -0.71 0.28
CA TYR A 188 24.74 -1.45 -0.05
C TYR A 188 23.64 -0.64 -0.76
N GLY A 189 24.02 0.37 -1.54
CA GLY A 189 23.12 1.23 -2.31
C GLY A 189 22.32 2.25 -1.49
N GLY A 190 22.06 1.96 -0.21
CA GLY A 190 21.15 2.72 0.63
C GLY A 190 21.74 3.23 1.94
N GLU A 191 22.97 2.88 2.28
CA GLU A 191 23.57 3.18 3.58
C GLU A 191 24.67 4.24 3.46
N CYS A 192 24.76 5.10 4.48
CA CYS A 192 25.78 6.13 4.56
C CYS A 192 26.46 6.11 5.93
N TYR A 193 27.78 6.14 5.90
CA TYR A 193 28.63 6.09 7.06
C TYR A 193 29.67 7.22 7.01
N CYS A 194 29.97 7.80 8.16
CA CYS A 194 30.99 8.83 8.31
C CYS A 194 32.06 8.39 9.32
N GLY A 195 33.23 9.00 9.24
CA GLY A 195 34.27 8.79 10.24
C GLY A 195 35.44 9.73 10.08
N ASN A 196 36.32 9.75 11.08
CA ASN A 196 37.56 10.53 11.04
C ASN A 196 38.82 9.67 10.79
N ARG A 197 38.65 8.34 10.73
CA ARG A 197 39.68 7.36 10.40
C ARG A 197 39.02 6.09 9.86
N ILE A 198 39.75 5.33 9.04
CA ILE A 198 39.39 3.96 8.66
C ILE A 198 39.65 3.07 9.88
N SER A 199 38.61 2.39 10.39
CA SER A 199 38.63 1.66 11.67
C SER A 199 38.43 0.16 11.49
N ASN A 200 38.59 -0.61 12.59
CA ASN A 200 38.18 -2.02 12.70
C ASN A 200 38.76 -2.99 11.66
N GLY A 201 39.91 -2.66 11.08
CA GLY A 201 40.58 -3.47 10.06
C GLY A 201 40.05 -3.24 8.64
N GLY A 202 39.22 -2.23 8.42
CA GLY A 202 38.81 -1.84 7.07
C GLY A 202 40.02 -1.53 6.18
N ALA A 203 40.06 -2.14 5.00
CA ALA A 203 41.21 -2.08 4.11
C ALA A 203 40.75 -1.89 2.65
N PRO A 204 41.59 -1.29 1.78
CA PRO A 204 41.29 -1.16 0.36
C PRO A 204 40.93 -2.51 -0.26
N ALA A 205 39.84 -2.53 -1.02
CA ALA A 205 39.36 -3.68 -1.77
C ALA A 205 39.52 -3.39 -3.27
N THR A 206 39.90 -4.40 -4.04
CA THR A 206 40.09 -4.28 -5.49
C THR A 206 38.79 -4.46 -6.29
N SER A 207 37.70 -4.91 -5.64
CA SER A 207 36.39 -5.14 -6.25
C SER A 207 35.27 -5.23 -5.20
N GLY A 208 34.01 -5.18 -5.65
CA GLY A 208 32.81 -5.38 -4.83
C GLY A 208 32.04 -4.12 -4.44
N CYS A 209 32.49 -2.94 -4.89
CA CYS A 209 31.77 -1.67 -4.74
C CYS A 209 31.01 -1.28 -6.01
N THR A 210 30.09 -2.15 -6.44
CA THR A 210 29.36 -2.04 -7.71
C THR A 210 27.84 -1.96 -7.53
N THR A 211 27.37 -1.76 -6.30
CA THR A 211 25.94 -1.57 -6.00
C THR A 211 25.56 -0.13 -6.30
N LEU A 212 24.47 0.07 -7.04
CA LEU A 212 23.98 1.40 -7.40
C LEU A 212 23.44 2.14 -6.20
N CYS A 213 23.61 3.45 -6.17
CA CYS A 213 22.91 4.29 -5.22
C CYS A 213 21.39 4.24 -5.48
N ASN A 214 20.60 3.92 -4.46
CA ASN A 214 19.14 3.80 -4.59
C ASN A 214 18.49 5.12 -5.04
N GLY A 215 19.06 6.25 -4.64
CA GLY A 215 18.59 7.58 -5.02
C GLY A 215 19.27 8.16 -6.27
N ASN A 216 20.25 7.48 -6.86
CA ASN A 216 20.89 7.87 -8.11
C ASN A 216 21.57 6.67 -8.79
N SER A 217 20.88 6.04 -9.74
CA SER A 217 21.37 4.85 -10.42
C SER A 217 22.56 5.09 -11.37
N THR A 218 23.02 6.33 -11.55
CA THR A 218 24.20 6.64 -12.38
C THR A 218 25.52 6.56 -11.61
N GLU A 219 25.50 6.21 -10.32
CA GLU A 219 26.69 6.14 -9.47
C GLU A 219 26.67 4.95 -8.50
N PHE A 220 27.86 4.51 -8.07
CA PHE A 220 28.01 3.42 -7.10
C PHE A 220 27.97 3.89 -5.64
N CYS A 221 27.25 3.13 -4.84
CA CYS A 221 27.14 3.22 -3.38
C CYS A 221 27.57 1.92 -2.70
N GLY A 222 28.80 1.48 -2.95
CA GLY A 222 29.42 0.34 -2.27
C GLY A 222 28.88 -1.02 -2.72
N GLY A 223 28.70 -1.95 -1.79
CA GLY A 223 28.16 -3.29 -1.99
C GLY A 223 28.15 -4.11 -0.70
N GLY A 224 27.81 -5.41 -0.77
CA GLY A 224 27.73 -6.24 0.44
C GLY A 224 29.08 -6.34 1.18
N ASN A 225 29.18 -5.72 2.36
CA ASN A 225 30.42 -5.56 3.14
C ASN A 225 31.52 -4.74 2.43
N ARG A 226 31.13 -3.77 1.59
CA ARG A 226 32.03 -3.00 0.72
C ARG A 226 31.56 -1.54 0.63
N LEU A 227 32.46 -0.58 0.88
CA LEU A 227 32.13 0.85 0.81
C LEU A 227 32.92 1.55 -0.29
N ASN A 228 32.27 2.40 -1.08
CA ASN A 228 32.99 3.47 -1.77
C ASN A 228 33.29 4.55 -0.74
N ILE A 229 34.58 4.76 -0.42
CA ILE A 229 35.02 5.74 0.58
C ILE A 229 35.51 7.00 -0.10
N TYR A 230 35.13 8.13 0.49
CA TYR A 230 35.41 9.49 0.09
C TYR A 230 36.15 10.20 1.22
N ILE A 231 37.10 11.08 0.89
CA ILE A 231 37.89 11.85 1.86
C ILE A 231 37.82 13.36 1.60
N LYS A 232 37.64 14.17 2.65
CA LYS A 232 37.65 15.63 2.57
C LYS A 232 39.07 16.20 2.70
N GLY A 233 39.51 16.99 1.72
CA GLY A 233 40.86 17.59 1.63
C GLY A 233 41.80 16.89 0.64
N ASP A 234 42.93 17.54 0.30
CA ASP A 234 43.84 17.09 -0.76
C ASP A 234 44.32 15.64 -0.58
N LEU A 235 44.22 14.86 -1.67
CA LEU A 235 44.69 13.47 -1.74
C LEU A 235 46.19 13.41 -1.39
N PRO A 236 46.62 12.55 -0.44
CA PRO A 236 48.05 12.37 -0.21
C PRO A 236 48.70 11.76 -1.47
N PRO A 237 49.81 12.30 -1.97
CA PRO A 237 50.50 11.73 -3.12
C PRO A 237 51.04 10.35 -2.77
N THR A 238 50.85 9.40 -3.68
CA THR A 238 51.50 8.09 -3.69
C THR A 238 53.02 8.24 -3.71
N SER A 239 53.73 7.83 -2.64
CA SER A 239 55.01 7.08 -2.64
C SER A 239 55.73 7.04 -1.28
N THR A 240 56.29 5.87 -1.01
CA THR A 240 57.35 5.41 -0.08
C THR A 240 58.22 6.38 0.75
N VAL A 241 58.31 6.04 2.07
CA VAL A 241 59.48 5.99 2.99
C VAL A 241 60.12 7.28 3.57
N SER A 242 60.24 7.25 4.92
CA SER A 242 61.20 7.89 5.86
C SER A 242 61.14 9.39 6.20
N GLY A 243 61.09 9.70 7.51
CA GLY A 243 61.52 10.99 8.07
C GLY A 243 60.91 11.36 9.42
N ILE A 244 61.75 11.77 10.38
CA ILE A 244 61.51 11.94 11.82
C ILE A 244 61.33 13.44 12.22
N ILE A 245 60.54 13.71 13.28
CA ILE A 245 60.50 14.85 14.29
C ILE A 245 59.69 16.16 14.06
N ALA A 246 58.70 16.35 14.95
CA ALA A 246 58.25 17.48 15.85
C ALA A 246 58.10 18.95 15.33
N ILE A 247 57.23 19.87 15.85
CA ILE A 247 56.67 20.12 17.20
C ILE A 247 55.40 21.03 17.16
N THR A 248 54.61 20.98 18.25
CA THR A 248 53.80 22.00 18.98
C THR A 248 52.42 22.53 18.52
N SER A 249 51.42 22.16 19.34
CA SER A 249 50.44 22.99 20.10
C SER A 249 49.39 23.84 19.38
N SER A 250 48.10 23.51 19.56
CA SER A 250 47.16 24.23 20.45
C SER A 250 45.84 23.47 20.58
N ALA A 251 45.39 23.24 21.82
CA ALA A 251 44.24 22.42 22.15
C ALA A 251 42.89 23.14 21.93
N VAL A 252 41.95 22.43 21.32
CA VAL A 252 40.50 22.72 21.23
C VAL A 252 39.80 21.44 21.74
N PRO A 253 38.68 21.51 22.50
CA PRO A 253 38.22 20.38 23.30
C PRO A 253 37.68 19.23 22.43
N GLU A 254 38.04 18.02 22.82
CA GLU A 254 37.64 16.75 22.21
C GLU A 254 36.15 16.45 22.47
N PRO A 255 35.37 15.94 21.49
CA PRO A 255 34.02 15.43 21.74
C PRO A 255 34.08 14.20 22.64
N GLN A 256 33.41 14.21 23.78
CA GLN A 256 33.34 13.06 24.68
C GLN A 256 32.44 11.96 24.12
N ASP A 257 32.93 10.72 24.18
CA ASP A 257 32.12 9.52 23.91
C ASP A 257 30.92 9.45 24.85
N PRO A 258 29.76 8.92 24.40
CA PRO A 258 28.62 8.72 25.25
C PRO A 258 28.99 7.86 26.46
N ALA A 259 28.64 8.34 27.64
CA ALA A 259 29.00 7.71 28.90
C ALA A 259 27.76 7.57 29.77
N GLN A 260 27.76 6.57 30.65
CA GLN A 260 26.72 6.43 31.65
C GLN A 260 27.07 7.32 32.86
N PRO A 261 26.28 8.38 33.15
CA PRO A 261 26.58 9.23 34.30
C PRO A 261 26.50 8.42 35.60
N ALA A 262 27.46 8.60 36.50
CA ALA A 262 27.47 7.93 37.79
C ALA A 262 26.28 8.34 38.67
N SER A 263 25.70 9.52 38.45
CA SER A 263 24.49 10.00 39.11
C SER A 263 23.71 10.98 38.24
N VAL A 264 22.39 11.02 38.45
CA VAL A 264 21.43 11.89 37.76
C VAL A 264 20.43 12.40 38.78
N GLY A 265 20.52 13.69 39.12
CA GLY A 265 19.71 14.28 40.18
C GLY A 265 19.98 13.65 41.56
N ASN A 266 18.93 13.11 42.19
CA ASN A 266 19.00 12.40 43.49
C ASN A 266 19.15 10.88 43.34
N TYR A 267 19.61 10.39 42.19
CA TYR A 267 19.77 8.96 41.94
C TYR A 267 21.18 8.64 41.47
N ASP A 268 21.72 7.53 41.97
CA ASP A 268 23.01 6.96 41.61
C ASP A 268 22.82 5.79 40.62
N TRP A 269 23.79 5.60 39.72
CA TRP A 269 23.76 4.50 38.75
C TRP A 269 23.70 3.14 39.47
N TYR A 270 22.66 2.35 39.17
CA TYR A 270 22.40 1.05 39.81
C TYR A 270 22.83 -0.14 38.94
N GLY A 271 23.07 0.08 37.65
CA GLY A 271 23.55 -0.92 36.69
C GLY A 271 22.52 -1.27 35.61
N CYS A 272 22.99 -1.94 34.56
CA CYS A 272 22.12 -2.46 33.50
C CYS A 272 21.30 -3.67 34.01
N ARG A 273 20.00 -3.70 33.73
CA ARG A 273 19.09 -4.77 34.17
C ARG A 273 18.30 -5.37 33.01
N THR A 274 17.99 -6.65 33.13
CA THR A 274 17.02 -7.32 32.24
C THR A 274 15.60 -7.00 32.67
N GLU A 275 14.64 -7.13 31.75
CA GLU A 275 13.22 -7.16 32.10
C GLU A 275 12.89 -8.34 33.03
N ALA A 276 11.78 -8.26 33.76
CA ALA A 276 11.34 -9.33 34.65
C ALA A 276 10.72 -10.50 33.86
N THR A 277 10.65 -11.70 34.46
CA THR A 277 10.10 -12.87 33.78
C THR A 277 8.60 -12.67 33.52
N GLY A 278 8.24 -12.39 32.26
CA GLY A 278 6.87 -12.14 31.83
C GLY A 278 6.28 -10.79 32.29
N ASN A 279 7.10 -9.84 32.75
CA ASN A 279 6.64 -8.52 33.18
C ASN A 279 7.76 -7.45 33.08
N ARG A 280 7.42 -6.16 33.24
CA ARG A 280 8.41 -5.08 33.25
C ARG A 280 9.30 -5.11 34.48
N ALA A 281 10.59 -4.75 34.36
CA ALA A 281 11.50 -4.65 35.51
C ALA A 281 11.06 -3.58 36.53
N LEU A 282 10.52 -2.45 36.05
CA LEU A 282 9.88 -1.39 36.84
C LEU A 282 8.49 -1.12 36.26
N SER A 283 7.43 -1.26 37.06
CA SER A 283 6.04 -1.24 36.54
C SER A 283 5.11 -0.26 37.25
N ALA A 284 5.63 0.69 38.05
CA ALA A 284 4.80 1.57 38.87
C ALA A 284 4.29 2.82 38.11
N ALA A 285 5.12 3.39 37.24
CA ALA A 285 4.74 4.47 36.33
C ALA A 285 5.64 4.45 35.09
N THR A 286 5.13 4.93 33.95
CA THR A 286 5.91 4.99 32.70
C THR A 286 5.50 6.19 31.84
N THR A 287 6.42 6.65 31.00
CA THR A 287 6.20 7.65 29.95
C THR A 287 7.23 7.43 28.83
N ALA A 288 6.96 7.90 27.61
CA ALA A 288 7.91 7.81 26.50
C ALA A 288 7.94 9.14 25.73
N SER A 289 9.12 9.53 25.24
CA SER A 289 9.34 10.80 24.54
C SER A 289 10.50 10.69 23.54
N ASP A 290 10.37 11.30 22.36
CA ASP A 290 11.48 11.38 21.42
C ASP A 290 12.58 12.36 21.87
N GLU A 291 12.30 13.19 22.88
CA GLU A 291 13.26 14.05 23.57
C GLU A 291 13.71 13.47 24.93
N MET A 292 13.62 12.15 25.14
CA MET A 292 13.95 11.53 26.43
C MET A 292 15.42 11.72 26.84
N THR A 293 15.65 12.21 28.06
CA THR A 293 16.97 12.27 28.72
C THR A 293 16.93 11.59 30.10
N LEU A 294 18.09 11.24 30.66
CA LEU A 294 18.14 10.68 32.02
C LEU A 294 17.58 11.68 33.05
N GLU A 295 17.83 12.99 32.88
CA GLU A 295 17.29 14.02 33.78
C GLU A 295 15.76 14.11 33.67
N ALA A 296 15.22 14.05 32.46
CA ALA A 296 13.76 14.07 32.23
C ALA A 296 13.09 12.86 32.88
N CYS A 297 13.66 11.67 32.75
CA CYS A 297 13.15 10.47 33.40
C CYS A 297 13.29 10.53 34.93
N SER A 298 14.43 11.00 35.45
CA SER A 298 14.64 11.18 36.89
C SER A 298 13.65 12.16 37.53
N ALA A 299 13.28 13.22 36.80
CA ALA A 299 12.30 14.21 37.25
C ALA A 299 10.88 13.62 37.25
N PHE A 300 10.52 12.86 36.21
CA PHE A 300 9.24 12.13 36.15
C PHE A 300 9.11 11.11 37.29
N CYS A 301 10.19 10.41 37.61
CA CYS A 301 10.21 9.35 38.63
C CYS A 301 10.54 9.83 40.06
N ALA A 302 10.57 11.14 40.34
CA ALA A 302 11.04 11.71 41.61
C ALA A 302 10.38 11.13 42.90
N ALA A 303 9.16 10.60 42.79
CA ALA A 303 8.40 9.97 43.88
C ALA A 303 8.80 8.50 44.17
N TYR A 304 9.63 7.88 43.32
CA TYR A 304 9.96 6.45 43.36
C TYR A 304 11.41 6.18 43.75
N THR A 305 11.69 4.98 44.27
CA THR A 305 13.05 4.55 44.65
C THR A 305 13.97 4.33 43.45
N PHE A 306 13.44 3.86 42.32
CA PHE A 306 14.17 3.60 41.08
C PHE A 306 13.53 4.30 39.89
N PHE A 307 14.37 4.71 38.95
CA PHE A 307 13.96 4.96 37.57
C PHE A 307 14.82 4.14 36.62
N GLY A 308 14.27 3.81 35.46
CA GLY A 308 14.97 3.10 34.40
C GLY A 308 14.59 3.63 33.04
N VAL A 309 15.54 3.63 32.10
CA VAL A 309 15.29 4.04 30.71
C VAL A 309 15.61 2.89 29.77
N GLU A 310 14.72 2.64 28.81
CA GLU A 310 14.82 1.57 27.80
C GLU A 310 14.61 2.13 26.40
N TYR A 311 15.21 1.48 25.40
CA TYR A 311 14.96 1.72 23.98
C TYR A 311 15.13 3.18 23.55
N ALA A 312 16.11 3.88 24.13
CA ALA A 312 16.44 5.30 23.93
C ALA A 312 15.36 6.33 24.35
N ARG A 313 14.08 5.95 24.41
CA ARG A 313 12.94 6.87 24.53
C ARG A 313 11.97 6.60 25.68
N GLU A 314 12.05 5.44 26.33
CA GLU A 314 11.04 4.97 27.28
C GLU A 314 11.55 5.07 28.72
N CYS A 315 10.75 5.66 29.61
CA CYS A 315 11.07 5.85 31.02
C CYS A 315 10.13 5.04 31.92
N TYR A 316 10.67 4.37 32.93
CA TYR A 316 9.95 3.49 33.85
C TYR A 316 10.33 3.79 35.30
N CYS A 317 9.37 3.81 36.21
CA CYS A 317 9.56 4.08 37.64
C CYS A 317 9.10 2.90 38.50
N GLY A 318 9.73 2.71 39.67
CA GLY A 318 9.29 1.71 40.65
C GLY A 318 9.97 1.83 42.01
N ASN A 319 9.36 1.24 43.04
CA ASN A 319 9.95 1.19 44.39
C ASN A 319 10.75 -0.09 44.67
N SER A 320 10.68 -1.06 43.75
CA SER A 320 11.41 -2.33 43.75
C SER A 320 11.51 -2.86 42.31
N LEU A 321 12.55 -3.65 42.01
CA LEU A 321 12.62 -4.42 40.77
C LEU A 321 11.70 -5.65 40.86
N ASN A 322 10.94 -5.93 39.81
CA ASN A 322 10.07 -7.11 39.75
C ASN A 322 10.88 -8.41 39.67
N ALA A 323 10.32 -9.50 40.23
CA ALA A 323 10.98 -10.79 40.30
C ALA A 323 11.33 -11.34 38.90
N GLY A 324 12.60 -11.70 38.70
CA GLY A 324 13.14 -12.15 37.40
C GLY A 324 14.00 -11.11 36.70
N SER A 325 13.98 -9.84 37.12
CA SER A 325 14.94 -8.83 36.64
C SER A 325 16.31 -9.08 37.28
N VAL A 326 17.29 -9.44 36.45
CA VAL A 326 18.68 -9.74 36.87
C VAL A 326 19.67 -8.73 36.30
N ALA A 327 20.85 -8.63 36.91
CA ALA A 327 21.95 -7.79 36.42
C ALA A 327 22.42 -8.25 35.03
N ALA A 328 22.61 -7.29 34.12
CA ALA A 328 23.23 -7.48 32.82
C ALA A 328 24.59 -6.76 32.78
N PRO A 329 25.49 -7.12 31.87
CA PRO A 329 26.70 -6.33 31.61
C PRO A 329 26.34 -4.88 31.27
N ASP A 330 27.08 -3.91 31.81
CA ASP A 330 26.81 -2.48 31.55
C ASP A 330 26.87 -2.15 30.04
N SER A 331 27.66 -2.90 29.26
CA SER A 331 27.75 -2.80 27.81
C SER A 331 26.47 -3.18 27.06
N ASP A 332 25.52 -3.88 27.69
CA ASP A 332 24.25 -4.26 27.08
C ASP A 332 23.25 -3.09 27.07
N CYS A 333 23.46 -2.07 27.90
CA CYS A 333 22.66 -0.84 27.93
C CYS A 333 23.32 0.23 27.04
N SER A 334 23.40 -0.03 25.74
CA SER A 334 24.26 0.70 24.79
C SER A 334 23.55 1.68 23.86
N MET A 335 22.23 1.85 23.96
CA MET A 335 21.51 2.83 23.15
C MET A 335 21.63 4.21 23.77
N THR A 336 21.95 5.22 22.97
CA THR A 336 22.00 6.61 23.42
C THR A 336 20.59 7.17 23.64
N CYS A 337 20.41 8.04 24.62
CA CYS A 337 19.13 8.71 24.87
C CYS A 337 18.66 9.53 23.66
N ALA A 338 17.39 9.42 23.30
CA ALA A 338 16.81 10.09 22.13
C ALA A 338 16.92 11.62 22.22
N GLY A 339 16.79 12.19 23.42
CA GLY A 339 16.95 13.63 23.68
C GLY A 339 18.36 14.07 24.07
N LYS A 340 19.31 13.15 24.27
CA LYS A 340 20.69 13.49 24.69
C LYS A 340 21.68 12.38 24.31
N SER A 341 22.27 12.51 23.12
CA SER A 341 23.12 11.47 22.52
C SER A 341 24.44 11.19 23.26
N THR A 342 24.80 11.99 24.27
CA THR A 342 26.01 11.80 25.08
C THR A 342 25.81 10.88 26.30
N GLU A 343 24.62 10.30 26.49
CA GLU A 343 24.29 9.41 27.60
C GLU A 343 23.57 8.14 27.11
N TYR A 344 23.67 7.03 27.85
CA TYR A 344 22.96 5.80 27.51
C TYR A 344 21.59 5.66 28.22
N CYS A 345 20.59 5.22 27.45
CA CYS A 345 19.20 5.01 27.84
C CYS A 345 18.74 3.60 27.45
N GLY A 346 19.42 2.59 28.02
CA GLY A 346 19.08 1.18 27.88
C GLY A 346 19.42 0.57 26.53
N ALA A 347 18.73 -0.52 26.17
CA ALA A 347 18.65 -1.13 24.85
C ALA A 347 17.40 -2.05 24.80
N GLY A 348 17.16 -2.78 23.72
CA GLY A 348 16.02 -3.72 23.67
C GLY A 348 16.12 -4.81 24.75
N ASN A 349 15.13 -4.91 25.64
CA ASN A 349 15.11 -5.79 26.82
C ASN A 349 16.26 -5.53 27.82
N ARG A 350 16.77 -4.29 27.88
CA ARG A 350 17.88 -3.86 28.72
C ARG A 350 17.61 -2.48 29.30
N LEU A 351 17.37 -2.42 30.59
CA LEU A 351 16.97 -1.21 31.31
C LEU A 351 18.20 -0.58 31.99
N SER A 352 18.49 0.68 31.66
CA SER A 352 19.48 1.48 32.39
C SER A 352 18.88 1.97 33.71
N VAL A 353 19.18 1.32 34.84
CA VAL A 353 18.53 1.60 36.14
C VAL A 353 19.36 2.53 37.03
N TYR A 354 18.69 3.48 37.67
CA TYR A 354 19.21 4.41 38.67
C TYR A 354 18.41 4.30 39.98
N ALA A 355 19.09 4.38 41.12
CA ALA A 355 18.50 4.22 42.45
C ALA A 355 18.70 5.47 43.32
N LYS A 356 17.70 5.86 44.10
CA LYS A 356 17.73 7.11 44.89
C LYS A 356 18.86 7.08 45.93
N ASN A 357 19.60 8.18 46.08
CA ASN A 357 20.80 8.29 46.93
C ASN A 357 20.55 7.72 48.34
N GLY A 358 21.39 6.78 48.77
CA GLY A 358 21.25 6.06 50.05
C GLY A 358 20.59 4.67 49.93
N THR A 359 20.27 4.22 48.71
CA THR A 359 19.80 2.85 48.43
C THR A 359 21.01 1.95 48.09
N GLU A 360 21.53 1.19 49.07
CA GLU A 360 22.66 0.27 48.82
C GLU A 360 22.26 -0.95 47.96
N PRO A 361 23.18 -1.48 47.11
CA PRO A 361 22.98 -2.75 46.43
C PRO A 361 22.92 -3.90 47.45
N PRO A 362 22.00 -4.87 47.29
CA PRO A 362 21.81 -5.90 48.31
C PRO A 362 23.03 -6.85 48.40
N SER A 363 23.63 -6.88 49.58
CA SER A 363 24.55 -7.94 50.04
C SER A 363 23.79 -9.24 50.28
N THR A 364 24.34 -10.34 49.76
CA THR A 364 23.78 -11.70 49.87
C THR A 364 23.94 -12.27 51.28
N THR A 365 22.90 -12.21 52.13
CA THR A 365 22.70 -13.17 53.23
C THR A 365 21.21 -13.29 53.59
N VAL A 366 20.58 -14.47 53.44
CA VAL A 366 19.49 -14.93 54.33
C VAL A 366 19.47 -16.46 54.40
N ALA A 367 19.32 -16.94 55.64
CA ALA A 367 19.23 -18.32 56.12
C ALA A 367 17.88 -19.02 55.77
N PRO A 368 17.76 -20.35 55.94
CA PRO A 368 16.68 -21.16 55.36
C PRO A 368 15.48 -21.35 56.31
N SER A 369 14.30 -21.60 55.74
CA SER A 369 13.17 -22.21 56.44
C SER A 369 12.54 -23.33 55.59
N SER A 370 12.21 -24.40 56.29
CA SER A 370 11.91 -25.77 55.85
C SER A 370 10.50 -26.02 55.33
N THR A 371 10.29 -27.05 54.48
CA THR A 371 9.47 -28.25 54.83
C THR A 371 9.48 -29.37 53.74
N VAL A 372 9.95 -30.53 54.20
CA VAL A 372 9.78 -31.97 53.88
C VAL A 372 8.75 -32.40 52.80
N SER A 373 9.15 -33.25 51.83
CA SER A 373 9.00 -34.73 51.93
C SER A 373 9.42 -35.54 50.69
N SER A 374 10.21 -36.59 50.97
CA SER A 374 10.31 -37.92 50.34
C SER A 374 10.78 -38.04 48.88
N ALA A 375 12.09 -38.28 48.68
CA ALA A 375 12.60 -39.03 47.54
C ALA A 375 13.99 -39.65 47.81
N ILE A 376 14.30 -40.67 47.01
CA ILE A 376 15.54 -41.41 46.76
C ILE A 376 16.81 -40.52 46.89
N PRO A 377 17.96 -41.03 47.36
CA PRO A 377 19.17 -40.24 47.60
C PRO A 377 19.53 -39.31 46.42
N GLN A 378 19.39 -38.00 46.66
CA GLN A 378 19.73 -36.95 45.71
C GLN A 378 21.25 -36.72 45.71
N PRO A 379 21.86 -36.42 44.55
CA PRO A 379 23.28 -36.07 44.47
C PRO A 379 23.60 -34.84 45.33
N THR A 380 24.58 -34.96 46.23
CA THR A 380 25.13 -33.83 46.98
C THR A 380 26.32 -33.23 46.23
N GLY A 381 26.36 -31.91 46.05
CA GLY A 381 27.47 -31.21 45.40
C GLY A 381 27.23 -30.78 43.95
N LEU A 382 25.98 -30.71 43.50
CA LEU A 382 25.63 -30.10 42.20
C LEU A 382 26.05 -28.63 42.14
N PRO A 383 26.31 -28.08 40.93
CA PRO A 383 26.55 -26.66 40.75
C PRO A 383 25.39 -25.80 41.30
N GLU A 384 25.70 -24.56 41.71
CA GLU A 384 24.71 -23.69 42.34
C GLU A 384 23.46 -23.47 41.44
N GLY A 385 22.28 -23.73 41.99
CA GLY A 385 21.00 -23.62 41.29
C GLY A 385 20.60 -24.83 40.45
N TRP A 386 21.40 -25.90 40.42
CA TRP A 386 21.08 -27.13 39.70
C TRP A 386 20.34 -28.14 40.58
N ALA A 387 19.31 -28.76 40.04
CA ALA A 387 18.50 -29.78 40.71
C ALA A 387 18.21 -30.96 39.78
N PRO A 388 18.09 -32.19 40.31
CA PRO A 388 17.67 -33.35 39.53
C PRO A 388 16.24 -33.19 38.99
N GLN A 389 16.05 -33.54 37.73
CA GLN A 389 14.77 -33.46 37.02
C GLN A 389 14.14 -34.83 36.74
N GLY A 390 14.76 -35.89 37.22
CA GLY A 390 14.28 -37.28 37.10
C GLY A 390 14.76 -37.97 35.82
N CYS A 391 14.12 -39.11 35.51
CA CYS A 391 14.42 -39.91 34.34
C CYS A 391 13.63 -39.47 33.10
N TRP A 392 14.30 -39.40 31.95
CA TRP A 392 13.71 -38.97 30.68
C TRP A 392 14.03 -39.97 29.58
N THR A 393 13.13 -40.08 28.60
CA THR A 393 13.35 -40.85 27.36
C THR A 393 14.21 -40.06 26.38
N GLU A 394 15.09 -40.73 25.65
CA GLU A 394 15.67 -40.16 24.44
C GLU A 394 14.56 -39.74 23.46
N GLY A 395 14.87 -38.78 22.58
CA GLY A 395 13.90 -38.27 21.63
C GLY A 395 13.55 -39.27 20.51
N THR A 396 12.30 -39.25 20.05
CA THR A 396 11.82 -40.16 18.99
C THR A 396 12.42 -39.87 17.61
N THR A 397 12.95 -38.67 17.42
CA THR A 397 13.55 -38.18 16.17
C THR A 397 15.04 -37.84 16.29
N GLY A 398 15.66 -38.10 17.44
CA GLY A 398 17.06 -37.77 17.70
C GLY A 398 17.39 -37.64 19.19
N ARG A 399 18.63 -37.23 19.51
CA ARG A 399 19.09 -37.08 20.91
C ARG A 399 18.29 -36.00 21.66
N LEU A 400 17.97 -36.25 22.91
CA LEU A 400 17.25 -35.32 23.80
C LEU A 400 18.09 -34.07 24.11
N LEU A 401 19.40 -34.24 24.22
CA LEU A 401 20.40 -33.19 24.43
C LEU A 401 21.41 -33.20 23.29
N ASN A 402 21.77 -32.02 22.78
CA ASN A 402 22.44 -31.87 21.49
C ASN A 402 23.98 -31.85 21.56
N HIS A 403 24.57 -31.91 22.75
CA HIS A 403 26.02 -31.96 22.94
C HIS A 403 26.42 -33.17 23.78
N GLN A 404 27.36 -34.00 23.31
CA GLN A 404 27.91 -35.11 24.08
C GLN A 404 29.31 -34.76 24.59
N ALA A 405 29.51 -34.85 25.90
CA ALA A 405 30.82 -34.77 26.52
C ALA A 405 31.61 -36.08 26.32
N PRO A 406 32.95 -36.07 26.43
CA PRO A 406 33.73 -37.31 26.40
C PRO A 406 33.27 -38.30 27.47
N ASP A 407 33.08 -39.56 27.08
CA ASP A 407 32.69 -40.62 28.01
C ASP A 407 33.70 -40.77 29.15
N SER A 408 33.20 -40.94 30.37
CA SER A 408 34.03 -40.95 31.58
C SER A 408 33.74 -42.16 32.47
N GLN A 409 34.80 -42.88 32.83
CA GLN A 409 34.72 -44.00 33.79
C GLN A 409 34.53 -43.54 35.23
N THR A 410 34.59 -42.22 35.49
CA THR A 410 34.28 -41.63 36.79
C THR A 410 33.03 -40.76 36.71
N ASN A 411 32.18 -40.97 35.70
CA ASN A 411 30.96 -40.18 35.51
C ASN A 411 29.99 -40.33 36.68
N SER A 412 29.33 -39.23 37.01
CA SER A 412 28.25 -39.13 37.99
C SER A 412 27.34 -37.97 37.60
N GLN A 413 26.15 -37.87 38.21
CA GLN A 413 25.26 -36.73 37.95
C GLN A 413 25.97 -35.40 38.26
N VAL A 414 26.80 -35.37 39.32
CA VAL A 414 27.59 -34.19 39.72
C VAL A 414 28.70 -33.88 38.73
N VAL A 415 29.45 -34.90 38.28
CA VAL A 415 30.54 -34.70 37.33
C VAL A 415 30.00 -34.19 35.99
N CYS A 416 28.91 -34.79 35.50
CA CYS A 416 28.27 -34.38 34.25
C CYS A 416 27.69 -32.96 34.36
N ALA A 417 26.95 -32.64 35.43
CA ALA A 417 26.40 -31.31 35.64
C ALA A 417 27.50 -30.24 35.78
N THR A 418 28.60 -30.55 36.46
CA THR A 418 29.74 -29.61 36.61
C THR A 418 30.42 -29.36 35.27
N TYR A 419 30.62 -30.41 34.48
CA TYR A 419 31.16 -30.26 33.13
C TYR A 419 30.24 -29.40 32.26
N CYS A 420 28.95 -29.73 32.16
CA CYS A 420 28.00 -28.99 31.35
C CYS A 420 27.88 -27.51 31.80
N ALA A 421 27.83 -27.26 33.11
CA ALA A 421 27.84 -25.91 33.67
C ALA A 421 29.12 -25.14 33.30
N SER A 422 30.28 -25.79 33.31
CA SER A 422 31.56 -25.16 32.90
C SER A 422 31.60 -24.78 31.42
N GLN A 423 30.81 -25.47 30.60
CA GLN A 423 30.66 -25.20 29.16
C GLN A 423 29.50 -24.24 28.86
N GLY A 424 28.86 -23.67 29.89
CA GLY A 424 27.78 -22.69 29.73
C GLY A 424 26.39 -23.29 29.45
N TYR A 425 26.23 -24.61 29.54
CA TYR A 425 24.94 -25.27 29.40
C TYR A 425 24.13 -25.21 30.69
N THR A 426 22.80 -25.23 30.60
CA THR A 426 21.88 -25.23 31.76
C THR A 426 21.29 -26.59 32.09
N ILE A 427 21.48 -27.60 31.23
CA ILE A 427 20.97 -28.96 31.39
C ILE A 427 22.11 -29.96 31.16
N SER A 428 22.12 -31.01 31.96
CA SER A 428 22.97 -32.18 31.82
C SER A 428 22.15 -33.46 31.89
N GLY A 429 22.56 -34.49 31.16
CA GLY A 429 21.93 -35.79 31.12
C GLY A 429 22.97 -36.89 31.15
N THR A 430 22.85 -37.80 32.11
CA THR A 430 23.72 -38.99 32.17
C THR A 430 23.02 -40.20 31.57
N GLU A 431 23.69 -40.88 30.66
CA GLU A 431 23.17 -42.07 29.97
C GLU A 431 24.15 -43.24 30.11
N TYR A 432 23.61 -44.46 30.20
CA TYR A 432 24.36 -45.72 30.19
C TYR A 432 25.59 -45.75 31.13
N GLY A 433 25.50 -45.08 32.28
CA GLY A 433 26.57 -44.98 33.28
C GLY A 433 27.68 -44.00 32.93
N VAL A 434 28.34 -44.17 31.79
CA VAL A 434 29.59 -43.47 31.44
C VAL A 434 29.40 -42.23 30.57
N GLN A 435 28.22 -42.06 29.96
CA GLN A 435 27.98 -41.01 28.98
C GLN A 435 27.38 -39.77 29.64
N CYS A 436 27.75 -38.60 29.13
CA CYS A 436 27.27 -37.32 29.60
C CYS A 436 26.88 -36.44 28.41
N PHE A 437 25.68 -35.90 28.45
CA PHE A 437 25.12 -35.02 27.44
C PHE A 437 24.77 -33.68 28.07
N CYS A 438 24.93 -32.59 27.32
CA CYS A 438 24.68 -31.22 27.73
C CYS A 438 23.73 -30.54 26.74
N GLY A 439 22.97 -29.55 27.21
CA GLY A 439 22.11 -28.72 26.38
C GLY A 439 21.48 -27.57 27.17
N ASN A 440 20.71 -26.73 26.48
CA ASN A 440 19.96 -25.63 27.10
C ASN A 440 18.43 -25.82 27.06
N SER A 441 17.98 -26.78 26.25
CA SER A 441 16.59 -27.24 26.14
C SER A 441 16.56 -28.75 25.89
N LEU A 442 15.40 -29.37 26.11
CA LEU A 442 15.10 -30.77 25.81
C LEU A 442 14.38 -30.86 24.46
N PHE A 443 14.91 -31.63 23.51
CA PHE A 443 14.43 -31.70 22.12
C PHE A 443 13.75 -33.04 21.77
N ASN A 444 13.27 -33.16 20.53
CA ASN A 444 12.91 -34.43 19.88
C ASN A 444 11.80 -35.25 20.58
N SER A 445 10.87 -34.56 21.26
CA SER A 445 9.72 -35.18 21.95
C SER A 445 10.10 -36.19 23.04
N GLY A 446 11.26 -36.05 23.66
CA GLY A 446 11.57 -36.82 24.86
C GLY A 446 10.64 -36.45 26.01
N ALA A 447 10.14 -37.45 26.71
CA ALA A 447 9.21 -37.30 27.82
C ALA A 447 9.82 -37.80 29.13
N LYS A 448 9.44 -37.15 30.24
CA LYS A 448 9.74 -37.60 31.60
C LYS A 448 9.04 -38.93 31.85
N VAL A 449 9.76 -39.89 32.41
CA VAL A 449 9.29 -41.23 32.75
C VAL A 449 9.56 -41.53 34.22
N ASP A 450 9.07 -42.67 34.69
CA ASP A 450 9.32 -43.12 36.06
C ASP A 450 10.84 -43.28 36.32
N ASP A 451 11.31 -42.75 37.45
CA ASP A 451 12.74 -42.73 37.82
C ASP A 451 13.36 -44.13 37.88
N SER A 452 12.56 -45.18 38.13
CA SER A 452 13.04 -46.57 38.12
C SER A 452 13.56 -47.05 36.76
N GLN A 453 13.20 -46.37 35.66
CA GLN A 453 13.69 -46.69 34.32
C GLN A 453 15.16 -46.29 34.12
N CYS A 454 15.66 -45.30 34.86
CA CYS A 454 17.07 -44.93 34.89
C CYS A 454 17.80 -45.79 35.94
N SER A 455 18.02 -47.05 35.60
CA SER A 455 18.42 -48.08 36.57
C SER A 455 19.94 -48.26 36.72
N VAL A 456 20.75 -47.71 35.81
CA VAL A 456 22.22 -47.91 35.78
C VAL A 456 22.89 -47.06 36.86
N ASN A 457 23.75 -47.67 37.67
CA ASN A 457 24.53 -46.94 38.67
C ASN A 457 25.63 -46.10 38.00
N CYS A 458 25.85 -44.89 38.51
CA CYS A 458 26.98 -44.08 38.06
C CYS A 458 28.31 -44.72 38.51
N PRO A 459 29.32 -44.86 37.63
CA PRO A 459 30.60 -45.46 37.98
C PRO A 459 31.44 -44.58 38.93
N GLY A 460 31.27 -43.26 38.90
CA GLY A 460 31.91 -42.32 39.82
C GLY A 460 31.22 -42.19 41.19
N ASP A 461 29.97 -42.65 41.32
CA ASP A 461 29.22 -42.68 42.58
C ASP A 461 28.07 -43.70 42.48
N ALA A 462 28.27 -44.90 43.03
CA ALA A 462 27.30 -45.98 42.94
C ALA A 462 25.96 -45.70 43.67
N SER A 463 25.88 -44.63 44.47
CA SER A 463 24.62 -44.18 45.10
C SER A 463 23.70 -43.42 44.13
N GLN A 464 24.23 -42.96 42.99
CA GLN A 464 23.51 -42.20 41.97
C GLN A 464 23.14 -43.07 40.77
N LYS A 465 22.09 -42.65 40.06
CA LYS A 465 21.63 -43.29 38.81
C LYS A 465 22.00 -42.47 37.59
N CYS A 466 22.68 -43.09 36.63
CA CYS A 466 23.18 -42.46 35.41
C CYS A 466 22.50 -43.06 34.17
N GLY A 467 21.17 -42.91 34.10
CA GLY A 467 20.37 -43.33 32.96
C GLY A 467 20.17 -44.84 32.83
N ALA A 468 19.83 -45.27 31.61
CA ALA A 468 19.79 -46.64 31.10
C ALA A 468 19.86 -46.59 29.56
N GLY A 469 19.62 -47.69 28.85
CA GLY A 469 19.52 -47.64 27.38
C GLY A 469 18.32 -46.78 26.94
N ASP A 470 18.57 -45.76 26.12
CA ASP A 470 17.60 -44.75 25.67
C ASP A 470 16.91 -43.98 26.81
N ARG A 471 17.61 -43.83 27.95
CA ARG A 471 17.12 -43.14 29.16
C ARG A 471 18.19 -42.26 29.77
N LEU A 472 17.91 -40.98 29.95
CA LEU A 472 18.80 -40.03 30.61
C LEU A 472 18.30 -39.69 32.00
N THR A 473 19.21 -39.70 32.99
CA THR A 473 18.94 -38.99 34.23
C THR A 473 19.31 -37.52 34.04
N ILE A 474 18.31 -36.63 34.09
CA ILE A 474 18.48 -35.20 33.83
C ILE A 474 18.73 -34.43 35.12
N VAL A 475 19.68 -33.49 35.07
CA VAL A 475 19.92 -32.47 36.09
C VAL A 475 20.03 -31.12 35.40
N SER A 476 19.33 -30.10 35.87
CA SER A 476 19.29 -28.78 35.24
C SER A 476 19.26 -27.64 36.23
N ARG A 477 19.64 -26.45 35.77
CA ARG A 477 19.49 -25.18 36.49
C ARG A 477 18.07 -24.63 36.29
N GLY A 478 17.19 -24.88 37.25
CA GLY A 478 15.75 -24.59 37.13
C GLY A 478 14.99 -25.63 36.30
N GLU A 479 13.69 -25.41 36.08
CA GLU A 479 12.85 -26.30 35.26
C GLU A 479 13.36 -26.32 33.81
N PRO A 480 13.69 -27.49 33.22
CA PRO A 480 14.24 -27.57 31.87
C PRO A 480 13.20 -27.16 30.83
N GLN A 481 13.59 -26.31 29.86
CA GLN A 481 12.73 -25.93 28.73
C GLN A 481 12.57 -27.11 27.77
N VAL A 482 11.35 -27.42 27.34
CA VAL A 482 11.04 -28.51 26.40
C VAL A 482 10.63 -27.90 25.06
N ASP A 483 11.43 -28.13 24.02
CA ASP A 483 11.15 -27.68 22.67
C ASP A 483 10.34 -28.76 21.94
N LEU A 484 9.02 -28.56 21.86
CA LEU A 484 8.11 -29.42 21.10
C LEU A 484 8.37 -29.28 19.59
N PRO A 485 8.09 -30.33 18.77
CA PRO A 485 8.11 -30.20 17.33
C PRO A 485 7.18 -29.07 16.88
N PRO A 486 7.57 -28.27 15.88
CA PRO A 486 6.73 -27.21 15.36
C PRO A 486 5.39 -27.78 14.85
N ALA A 487 4.28 -27.13 15.20
CA ALA A 487 2.94 -27.53 14.80
C ALA A 487 2.11 -26.30 14.37
N PRO A 488 1.07 -26.47 13.52
CA PRO A 488 0.11 -25.40 13.28
C PRO A 488 -0.51 -24.92 14.59
N LYS A 489 -0.71 -23.61 14.74
CA LYS A 489 -1.46 -23.09 15.88
C LYS A 489 -2.94 -23.37 15.66
N GLU A 490 -3.56 -24.17 16.51
CA GLU A 490 -4.99 -24.47 16.37
C GLU A 490 -5.87 -23.20 16.40
N THR A 491 -5.48 -22.20 17.18
CA THR A 491 -6.18 -20.92 17.28
C THR A 491 -5.23 -19.73 17.42
N VAL A 492 -5.57 -18.60 16.78
CA VAL A 492 -4.88 -17.31 16.94
C VAL A 492 -5.95 -16.21 17.09
N GLY A 493 -6.31 -15.88 18.32
CA GLY A 493 -7.48 -15.03 18.57
C GLY A 493 -8.75 -15.72 18.04
N ASP A 494 -9.54 -15.02 17.22
CA ASP A 494 -10.75 -15.56 16.59
C ASP A 494 -10.47 -16.30 15.26
N TRP A 495 -9.21 -16.53 14.91
CA TRP A 495 -8.82 -17.36 13.77
C TRP A 495 -8.64 -18.81 14.20
N ALA A 496 -9.23 -19.73 13.44
CA ALA A 496 -9.09 -21.17 13.64
C ALA A 496 -8.31 -21.81 12.49
N TYR A 497 -7.39 -22.71 12.83
CA TYR A 497 -6.71 -23.53 11.84
C TYR A 497 -7.71 -24.38 11.06
N ASN A 498 -7.55 -24.44 9.74
CA ASN A 498 -8.45 -25.19 8.85
C ASN A 498 -7.78 -26.36 8.12
N GLY A 499 -6.48 -26.56 8.30
CA GLY A 499 -5.72 -27.66 7.70
C GLY A 499 -4.69 -27.20 6.66
N CYS A 500 -3.95 -28.18 6.16
CA CYS A 500 -3.01 -28.01 5.05
C CYS A 500 -3.74 -28.13 3.70
N TYR A 501 -3.64 -27.13 2.82
CA TYR A 501 -4.28 -27.12 1.50
C TYR A 501 -3.27 -26.96 0.37
N GLU A 502 -3.62 -27.43 -0.83
CA GLU A 502 -2.85 -27.13 -2.06
C GLU A 502 -2.89 -25.63 -2.39
N ASP A 503 -1.77 -25.13 -2.93
CA ASP A 503 -1.72 -23.84 -3.63
C ASP A 503 -1.17 -24.01 -5.06
N ASN A 504 -1.38 -22.97 -5.86
CA ASN A 504 -0.86 -22.85 -7.22
C ASN A 504 -1.31 -23.98 -8.15
N LEU A 505 -2.54 -24.46 -7.98
CA LEU A 505 -3.09 -25.54 -8.79
C LEU A 505 -3.31 -25.03 -10.22
N ASN A 506 -2.61 -25.62 -11.20
CA ASN A 506 -2.65 -25.18 -12.62
C ASN A 506 -2.31 -23.69 -12.81
N ASN A 507 -1.29 -23.19 -12.10
CA ASN A 507 -0.91 -21.77 -12.07
C ASN A 507 -1.98 -20.82 -11.52
N GLN A 508 -2.95 -21.35 -10.76
CA GLN A 508 -3.96 -20.56 -10.07
C GLN A 508 -3.72 -20.64 -8.57
N ARG A 509 -3.52 -19.47 -7.94
CA ARG A 509 -3.42 -19.35 -6.47
C ARG A 509 -4.76 -19.64 -5.81
N THR A 510 -4.72 -20.29 -4.67
CA THR A 510 -5.88 -20.58 -3.83
C THR A 510 -6.42 -19.29 -3.21
N PHE A 511 -5.54 -18.47 -2.64
CA PHE A 511 -5.85 -17.12 -2.18
C PHE A 511 -5.02 -16.13 -2.98
N PHE A 512 -5.66 -15.10 -3.52
CA PHE A 512 -5.07 -14.25 -4.55
C PHE A 512 -4.00 -13.29 -4.00
N TRP A 513 -4.24 -12.69 -2.83
CA TRP A 513 -3.40 -11.60 -2.34
C TRP A 513 -2.18 -12.09 -1.58
N GLN A 514 -0.99 -11.98 -2.17
CA GLN A 514 0.27 -12.40 -1.56
C GLN A 514 1.04 -11.24 -0.92
N SER A 515 1.39 -11.34 0.35
CA SER A 515 2.35 -10.49 1.04
C SER A 515 3.55 -11.31 1.53
N GLU A 516 4.74 -10.71 1.55
CA GLU A 516 5.95 -11.38 2.04
C GLU A 516 6.41 -10.78 3.38
N PHE A 517 6.84 -11.64 4.30
CA PHE A 517 7.41 -11.28 5.60
C PHE A 517 8.73 -12.03 5.83
N PRO A 518 9.80 -11.65 5.12
CA PRO A 518 11.07 -12.38 5.16
C PRO A 518 11.65 -12.43 6.57
N ASN A 519 12.03 -13.63 7.03
CA ASN A 519 12.70 -13.90 8.31
C ASN A 519 11.91 -13.57 9.59
N VAL A 520 10.74 -12.94 9.50
CA VAL A 520 9.97 -12.48 10.69
C VAL A 520 8.55 -13.03 10.74
N MET A 521 8.11 -13.78 9.72
CA MET A 521 6.74 -14.30 9.64
C MET A 521 6.33 -15.07 10.90
N THR A 522 5.13 -14.75 11.38
CA THR A 522 4.37 -15.54 12.36
C THR A 522 2.95 -15.74 11.84
N PRO A 523 2.20 -16.77 12.29
CA PRO A 523 0.79 -16.90 11.94
C PRO A 523 0.01 -15.62 12.22
N LYS A 524 0.22 -15.00 13.39
CA LYS A 524 -0.48 -13.77 13.78
C LYS A 524 -0.25 -12.62 12.81
N MET A 525 0.97 -12.41 12.31
CA MET A 525 1.27 -11.32 11.38
C MET A 525 0.49 -11.46 10.07
N CYS A 526 0.43 -12.67 9.52
CA CYS A 526 -0.36 -12.92 8.31
C CYS A 526 -1.86 -12.70 8.56
N LEU A 527 -2.37 -13.24 9.66
CA LEU A 527 -3.78 -13.15 10.02
C LEU A 527 -4.24 -11.72 10.29
N ASP A 528 -3.42 -10.93 10.99
CA ASP A 528 -3.69 -9.51 11.23
C ASP A 528 -3.70 -8.72 9.91
N ARG A 529 -2.75 -8.99 8.99
CA ARG A 529 -2.72 -8.35 7.66
C ARG A 529 -3.96 -8.69 6.83
N CYS A 530 -4.42 -9.94 6.85
CA CYS A 530 -5.65 -10.31 6.15
C CYS A 530 -6.89 -9.65 6.78
N ALA A 531 -6.96 -9.62 8.13
CA ALA A 531 -8.04 -8.96 8.86
C ALA A 531 -8.12 -7.45 8.58
N GLU A 532 -6.96 -6.78 8.49
CA GLU A 532 -6.86 -5.34 8.20
C GLU A 532 -7.58 -4.96 6.90
N TYR A 533 -7.54 -5.84 5.90
CA TYR A 533 -8.20 -5.64 4.61
C TYR A 533 -9.55 -6.37 4.49
N GLY A 534 -10.06 -6.96 5.58
CA GLY A 534 -11.37 -7.60 5.62
C GLY A 534 -11.45 -8.97 4.94
N TYR A 535 -10.34 -9.70 4.83
CA TYR A 535 -10.30 -11.08 4.34
C TYR A 535 -10.52 -12.07 5.49
N MET A 536 -11.45 -13.01 5.33
CA MET A 536 -11.82 -13.99 6.37
C MET A 536 -11.07 -15.33 6.24
N ALA A 537 -10.16 -15.47 5.27
CA ALA A 537 -9.25 -16.59 5.13
C ALA A 537 -7.82 -16.12 4.89
N ALA A 538 -6.88 -16.86 5.46
CA ALA A 538 -5.46 -16.65 5.27
C ALA A 538 -4.75 -18.00 5.06
N GLY A 539 -3.71 -18.02 4.24
CA GLY A 539 -2.82 -19.15 4.04
C GLY A 539 -1.36 -18.73 4.16
N LEU A 540 -0.56 -19.52 4.86
CA LEU A 540 0.88 -19.28 4.98
C LEU A 540 1.65 -20.30 4.14
N GLU A 541 2.67 -19.83 3.40
CA GLU A 541 3.51 -20.65 2.53
C GLU A 541 5.00 -20.31 2.68
N TYR A 542 5.88 -21.27 2.39
CA TYR A 542 7.34 -21.13 2.36
C TYR A 542 7.98 -20.49 3.61
N GLY A 543 7.29 -20.48 4.75
CA GLY A 543 7.76 -19.83 5.97
C GLY A 543 7.67 -18.31 5.94
N GLN A 544 7.42 -17.66 4.80
CA GLN A 544 7.54 -16.20 4.67
C GLN A 544 6.47 -15.55 3.80
N GLU A 545 5.59 -16.33 3.18
CA GLU A 545 4.52 -15.80 2.33
C GLU A 545 3.18 -15.90 3.05
N CYS A 546 2.39 -14.84 2.96
CA CYS A 546 1.05 -14.74 3.50
C CYS A 546 0.09 -14.48 2.36
N TYR A 547 -0.92 -15.32 2.23
CA TYR A 547 -1.94 -15.23 1.22
C TYR A 547 -3.30 -14.93 1.84
N CYS A 548 -3.94 -13.84 1.43
CA CYS A 548 -5.25 -13.42 1.93
C CYS A 548 -6.36 -13.67 0.90
N GLY A 549 -7.48 -14.18 1.39
CA GLY A 549 -8.64 -14.50 0.56
C GLY A 549 -9.89 -14.74 1.40
N ASP A 550 -10.88 -15.35 0.79
CA ASP A 550 -12.14 -15.72 1.41
C ASP A 550 -12.30 -17.24 1.42
N PRO A 551 -13.02 -17.84 2.39
CA PRO A 551 -13.18 -19.28 2.46
C PRO A 551 -13.72 -19.93 1.17
N ALA A 552 -14.54 -19.19 0.41
CA ALA A 552 -15.07 -19.63 -0.89
C ALA A 552 -13.97 -19.85 -1.94
N ASN A 553 -12.80 -19.21 -1.80
CA ASN A 553 -11.73 -19.32 -2.78
C ASN A 553 -11.11 -20.72 -2.86
N ILE A 554 -11.18 -21.51 -1.78
CA ILE A 554 -10.81 -22.93 -1.79
C ILE A 554 -11.63 -23.69 -2.83
N GLY A 555 -12.94 -23.44 -2.86
CA GLY A 555 -13.84 -24.07 -3.83
C GLY A 555 -13.63 -23.56 -5.26
N THR A 556 -13.44 -22.24 -5.44
CA THR A 556 -13.28 -21.66 -6.79
C THR A 556 -11.94 -21.98 -7.44
N SER A 557 -10.89 -22.18 -6.65
CA SER A 557 -9.57 -22.63 -7.14
C SER A 557 -9.50 -24.15 -7.35
N GLY A 558 -10.41 -24.91 -6.71
CA GLY A 558 -10.37 -26.37 -6.71
C GLY A 558 -9.33 -26.96 -5.74
N ALA A 559 -8.79 -26.16 -4.82
CA ALA A 559 -7.80 -26.59 -3.85
C ALA A 559 -8.36 -27.68 -2.90
N THR A 560 -7.58 -28.74 -2.68
CA THR A 560 -7.96 -29.83 -1.80
C THR A 560 -7.08 -29.92 -0.55
N LYS A 561 -7.62 -30.51 0.53
CA LYS A 561 -6.85 -30.78 1.75
C LYS A 561 -5.74 -31.79 1.48
N ARG A 562 -4.60 -31.60 2.13
CA ARG A 562 -3.42 -32.46 2.06
C ARG A 562 -3.05 -32.99 3.45
N PRO A 563 -2.29 -34.09 3.51
CA PRO A 563 -1.69 -34.54 4.77
C PRO A 563 -0.95 -33.41 5.47
N GLU A 564 -1.14 -33.27 6.78
CA GLU A 564 -0.50 -32.24 7.60
C GLU A 564 1.03 -32.25 7.46
N SER A 565 1.63 -33.41 7.21
CA SER A 565 3.07 -33.57 6.97
C SER A 565 3.59 -32.85 5.72
N GLU A 566 2.72 -32.42 4.79
CA GLU A 566 3.11 -31.63 3.62
C GLU A 566 3.24 -30.13 3.94
N CYS A 567 2.62 -29.66 5.02
CA CYS A 567 2.86 -28.34 5.60
C CYS A 567 3.93 -28.49 6.70
N ASN A 568 5.21 -28.47 6.30
CA ASN A 568 6.33 -28.81 7.17
C ASN A 568 7.38 -27.71 7.31
N ILE A 569 7.11 -26.51 6.80
CA ILE A 569 8.01 -25.37 6.90
C ILE A 569 7.69 -24.58 8.16
N VAL A 570 8.72 -24.30 8.95
CA VAL A 570 8.63 -23.57 10.22
C VAL A 570 8.53 -22.06 9.96
N CYS A 571 7.75 -21.35 10.78
CA CYS A 571 7.71 -19.90 10.77
C CYS A 571 9.02 -19.31 11.34
N PRO A 572 9.78 -18.48 10.59
CA PRO A 572 11.02 -17.87 11.07
C PRO A 572 10.85 -16.98 12.30
N GLY A 573 9.74 -16.25 12.40
CA GLY A 573 9.43 -15.39 13.55
C GLY A 573 8.82 -16.13 14.74
N GLU A 574 8.44 -17.40 14.57
CA GLU A 574 7.87 -18.22 15.63
C GLU A 574 8.17 -19.71 15.38
N THR A 575 9.34 -20.16 15.85
CA THR A 575 9.88 -21.50 15.52
C THR A 575 9.03 -22.67 16.03
N SER A 576 8.10 -22.42 16.94
CA SER A 576 7.11 -23.40 17.42
C SER A 576 5.94 -23.61 16.46
N SER A 577 5.80 -22.78 15.41
CA SER A 577 4.67 -22.77 14.48
C SER A 577 5.06 -23.19 13.07
N ILE A 578 4.11 -23.79 12.34
CA ILE A 578 4.22 -24.12 10.91
C ILE A 578 3.62 -23.01 10.05
N CYS A 579 4.33 -22.64 8.98
CA CYS A 579 3.99 -21.62 7.99
C CYS A 579 4.04 -22.22 6.57
N GLY A 580 3.28 -23.29 6.35
CA GLY A 580 3.07 -23.91 5.05
C GLY A 580 4.10 -24.95 4.65
N GLY A 581 4.19 -25.16 3.34
CA GLY A 581 5.10 -26.09 2.65
C GLY A 581 5.23 -25.68 1.18
N GLY A 582 5.97 -26.45 0.38
CA GLY A 582 6.08 -26.15 -1.05
C GLY A 582 4.76 -26.36 -1.80
N SER A 583 4.14 -25.28 -2.29
CA SER A 583 2.77 -25.28 -2.86
C SER A 583 1.72 -25.76 -1.88
N ARG A 584 1.91 -25.46 -0.58
CA ARG A 584 1.03 -25.91 0.52
C ARG A 584 0.77 -24.79 1.52
N LEU A 585 -0.51 -24.48 1.72
CA LEU A 585 -0.95 -23.46 2.66
C LEU A 585 -1.32 -24.06 4.00
N THR A 586 -0.66 -23.61 5.06
CA THR A 586 -1.22 -23.69 6.40
C THR A 586 -2.35 -22.67 6.49
N THR A 587 -3.60 -23.13 6.46
CA THR A 587 -4.78 -22.28 6.25
C THR A 587 -5.52 -21.99 7.54
N TYR A 588 -6.01 -20.76 7.71
CA TYR A 588 -6.78 -20.30 8.85
C TYR A 588 -8.04 -19.57 8.39
N PHE A 589 -9.17 -19.81 9.04
CA PHE A 589 -10.43 -19.10 8.80
C PHE A 589 -10.86 -18.31 10.03
N TRP A 590 -11.39 -17.12 9.77
CA TRP A 590 -12.00 -16.27 10.78
C TRP A 590 -13.30 -16.92 11.31
N THR A 591 -13.46 -16.92 12.63
CA THR A 591 -14.63 -17.50 13.32
C THR A 591 -15.40 -16.47 14.15
N GLY A 592 -14.91 -15.24 14.24
CA GLY A 592 -15.59 -14.13 14.90
C GLY A 592 -16.75 -13.55 14.08
N THR A 593 -17.19 -12.34 14.44
CA THR A 593 -18.18 -11.60 13.65
C THR A 593 -17.64 -11.36 12.23
N PRO A 594 -18.36 -11.71 11.15
CA PRO A 594 -17.89 -11.52 9.79
C PRO A 594 -17.50 -10.06 9.50
N PHE A 595 -16.38 -9.85 8.79
CA PHE A 595 -15.94 -8.51 8.39
C PHE A 595 -16.89 -7.87 7.38
N TYR A 596 -17.59 -8.69 6.61
CA TYR A 596 -18.58 -8.24 5.65
C TYR A 596 -19.75 -9.22 5.53
N SER A 597 -20.87 -8.72 5.00
CA SER A 597 -22.03 -9.48 4.57
C SER A 597 -22.65 -8.81 3.36
N TRP A 598 -22.81 -9.54 2.27
CA TRP A 598 -23.42 -9.03 1.04
C TRP A 598 -24.80 -9.66 0.83
N ASP A 599 -25.78 -8.82 0.45
CA ASP A 599 -27.12 -9.25 0.09
C ASP A 599 -27.21 -9.54 -1.43
N PHE A 600 -27.86 -10.64 -1.82
CA PHE A 600 -28.04 -11.07 -3.22
C PHE A 600 -29.53 -11.24 -3.59
N PRO A 601 -30.34 -10.16 -3.58
CA PRO A 601 -31.76 -10.25 -3.88
C PRO A 601 -32.01 -10.81 -5.29
N GLN A 602 -33.06 -11.61 -5.42
CA GLN A 602 -33.54 -12.17 -6.70
C GLN A 602 -34.95 -11.64 -7.07
N ASP A 603 -35.43 -10.64 -6.34
CA ASP A 603 -36.72 -9.98 -6.52
C ASP A 603 -36.53 -8.50 -6.91
N TYR A 604 -37.57 -7.67 -6.78
CA TYR A 604 -37.51 -6.24 -7.12
C TYR A 604 -36.37 -5.49 -6.42
N ARG A 605 -35.85 -6.00 -5.29
CA ARG A 605 -34.74 -5.40 -4.55
C ARG A 605 -33.41 -5.45 -5.31
N ALA A 606 -33.30 -6.28 -6.35
CA ALA A 606 -32.14 -6.29 -7.24
C ALA A 606 -32.08 -5.07 -8.17
N GLY A 607 -33.17 -4.29 -8.30
CA GLY A 607 -33.28 -3.29 -9.35
C GLY A 607 -33.39 -3.94 -10.73
N LYS A 608 -33.26 -3.14 -11.80
CA LYS A 608 -33.37 -3.62 -13.18
C LYS A 608 -32.62 -2.72 -14.17
N TYR A 609 -31.91 -3.32 -15.12
CA TYR A 609 -31.43 -2.61 -16.31
C TYR A 609 -32.49 -2.58 -17.42
N GLU A 610 -32.64 -1.43 -18.07
CA GLU A 610 -33.52 -1.26 -19.24
C GLU A 610 -32.80 -0.43 -20.31
N LEU A 611 -32.88 -0.87 -21.57
CA LEU A 611 -32.47 -0.03 -22.69
C LEU A 611 -33.40 1.20 -22.76
N LEU A 612 -32.84 2.39 -22.68
CA LEU A 612 -33.59 3.65 -22.75
C LEU A 612 -33.75 4.09 -24.21
N VAL A 613 -32.63 4.21 -24.93
CA VAL A 613 -32.59 4.70 -26.31
C VAL A 613 -31.29 4.26 -26.98
N ASN A 614 -31.31 4.04 -28.29
CA ASN A 614 -30.07 3.93 -29.07
C ASN A 614 -29.48 5.33 -29.23
N GLY A 615 -28.24 5.54 -28.81
CA GLY A 615 -27.55 6.82 -28.95
C GLY A 615 -27.11 7.10 -30.39
N VAL A 616 -26.74 8.36 -30.61
CA VAL A 616 -26.25 8.91 -31.88
C VAL A 616 -24.74 9.14 -31.88
N THR A 617 -24.11 9.01 -30.72
CA THR A 617 -22.67 9.11 -30.48
C THR A 617 -22.32 8.24 -29.27
N VAL A 618 -21.04 8.04 -28.98
CA VAL A 618 -20.55 7.42 -27.75
C VAL A 618 -20.31 8.53 -26.72
N PRO A 619 -21.16 8.68 -25.68
CA PRO A 619 -21.00 9.78 -24.73
C PRO A 619 -19.84 9.48 -23.78
N LEU A 620 -18.84 10.37 -23.76
CA LEU A 620 -17.69 10.34 -22.85
C LEU A 620 -17.87 11.35 -21.69
N MET A 621 -18.85 12.25 -21.84
CA MET A 621 -19.32 13.17 -20.83
C MET A 621 -20.85 13.23 -20.87
N THR A 622 -21.48 13.11 -19.71
CA THR A 622 -22.94 13.10 -19.58
C THR A 622 -23.41 13.97 -18.42
N SER A 623 -24.35 14.90 -18.70
CA SER A 623 -24.88 15.83 -17.70
C SER A 623 -26.36 16.14 -17.94
N GLU A 624 -27.19 16.08 -16.89
CA GLU A 624 -28.58 16.56 -16.96
C GLU A 624 -28.62 18.08 -16.74
N THR A 625 -29.40 18.77 -17.57
CA THR A 625 -29.66 20.21 -17.47
C THR A 625 -30.78 20.49 -16.48
N ILE A 626 -30.91 21.73 -16.01
CA ILE A 626 -31.97 22.09 -15.05
C ILE A 626 -33.40 21.96 -15.59
N GLU A 627 -33.54 21.77 -16.90
CA GLU A 627 -34.80 21.50 -17.61
C GLU A 627 -35.08 20.01 -17.83
N GLY A 628 -34.19 19.10 -17.41
CA GLY A 628 -34.34 17.65 -17.57
C GLY A 628 -33.94 17.11 -18.95
N LYS A 629 -33.27 17.91 -19.77
CA LYS A 629 -32.59 17.44 -20.99
C LYS A 629 -31.17 17.01 -20.66
N ILE A 630 -30.60 16.10 -21.45
CA ILE A 630 -29.26 15.55 -21.21
C ILE A 630 -28.31 16.03 -22.30
N SER A 631 -27.14 16.52 -21.92
CA SER A 631 -26.03 16.72 -22.85
C SER A 631 -25.17 15.47 -22.92
N PHE A 632 -24.88 15.03 -24.14
CA PHE A 632 -23.90 14.01 -24.45
C PHE A 632 -22.76 14.65 -25.21
N LEU A 633 -21.54 14.51 -24.68
CA LEU A 633 -20.34 15.01 -25.32
C LEU A 633 -19.40 13.85 -25.61
N SER A 634 -18.88 13.84 -26.83
CA SER A 634 -17.84 12.92 -27.27
C SER A 634 -16.63 13.71 -27.79
N LYS A 635 -15.78 13.05 -28.56
CA LYS A 635 -14.65 13.68 -29.25
C LYS A 635 -15.14 14.69 -30.30
N TRP A 636 -14.32 15.69 -30.62
CA TRP A 636 -14.60 16.61 -31.72
C TRP A 636 -13.37 16.82 -32.60
N GLY A 637 -13.51 16.52 -33.89
CA GLY A 637 -12.42 16.61 -34.87
C GLY A 637 -11.37 15.50 -34.76
N THR A 638 -11.50 14.58 -33.79
CA THR A 638 -10.62 13.43 -33.59
C THR A 638 -11.43 12.13 -33.55
N GLY A 639 -10.98 11.10 -34.27
CA GLY A 639 -11.67 9.81 -34.36
C GLY A 639 -12.63 9.68 -35.56
N PRO A 640 -13.23 8.50 -35.75
CA PRO A 640 -14.23 8.22 -36.78
C PRO A 640 -15.47 9.13 -36.68
N ALA A 641 -16.09 9.46 -37.81
CA ALA A 641 -17.22 10.39 -37.85
C ALA A 641 -18.44 9.95 -37.02
N ASN A 642 -18.61 8.64 -36.81
CA ASN A 642 -19.64 8.04 -35.97
C ASN A 642 -19.31 8.08 -34.47
N GLU A 643 -18.12 8.50 -34.06
CA GLU A 643 -17.65 8.51 -32.66
C GLU A 643 -17.41 9.93 -32.15
N THR A 644 -17.91 10.93 -32.86
CA THR A 644 -17.66 12.34 -32.57
C THR A 644 -18.98 13.11 -32.45
N GLY A 645 -18.90 14.28 -31.81
CA GLY A 645 -20.00 15.24 -31.74
C GLY A 645 -20.56 15.47 -30.35
N ALA A 646 -21.48 16.43 -30.30
CA ALA A 646 -22.20 16.84 -29.09
C ALA A 646 -23.70 16.82 -29.39
N TYR A 647 -24.50 16.35 -28.45
CA TYR A 647 -25.94 16.19 -28.63
C TYR A 647 -26.72 16.53 -27.35
N GLU A 648 -27.89 17.11 -27.54
CA GLU A 648 -28.91 17.27 -26.50
C GLU A 648 -29.98 16.19 -26.69
N LEU A 649 -30.23 15.37 -25.67
CA LEU A 649 -31.31 14.40 -25.60
C LEU A 649 -32.50 15.00 -24.83
N ASP A 650 -33.67 15.02 -25.47
CA ASP A 650 -34.96 15.36 -24.87
C ASP A 650 -35.74 14.08 -24.55
N LEU A 651 -35.79 13.72 -23.26
CA LEU A 651 -36.45 12.50 -22.78
C LEU A 651 -37.94 12.44 -23.15
N SER A 652 -38.60 13.59 -23.32
CA SER A 652 -40.02 13.65 -23.67
C SER A 652 -40.31 13.24 -25.12
N LYS A 653 -39.27 13.17 -25.96
CA LYS A 653 -39.35 12.88 -27.39
C LYS A 653 -38.74 11.53 -27.77
N ILE A 654 -38.36 10.70 -26.80
CA ILE A 654 -37.85 9.35 -27.05
C ILE A 654 -38.81 8.57 -27.97
N GLY A 655 -38.24 7.85 -28.94
CA GLY A 655 -39.00 7.14 -29.98
C GLY A 655 -39.34 7.98 -31.21
N THR A 656 -38.91 9.24 -31.25
CA THR A 656 -39.02 10.11 -32.44
C THR A 656 -37.65 10.54 -32.95
N ASN A 657 -37.57 10.95 -34.21
CA ASN A 657 -36.33 11.50 -34.80
C ASN A 657 -35.91 12.84 -34.17
N ALA A 658 -36.76 13.46 -33.35
CA ALA A 658 -36.50 14.74 -32.68
C ALA A 658 -36.05 14.55 -31.22
N ALA A 659 -35.80 13.31 -30.77
CA ALA A 659 -35.25 13.03 -29.44
C ALA A 659 -33.86 13.64 -29.25
N PHE A 660 -33.05 13.63 -30.31
CA PHE A 660 -31.70 14.19 -30.31
C PHE A 660 -31.65 15.48 -31.11
N ARG A 661 -30.98 16.49 -30.56
CA ARG A 661 -30.58 17.71 -31.25
C ARG A 661 -29.05 17.77 -31.26
N GLU A 662 -28.47 17.84 -32.45
CA GLU A 662 -27.04 18.06 -32.61
C GLU A 662 -26.65 19.44 -32.08
N LEU A 663 -25.49 19.49 -31.43
CA LEU A 663 -24.82 20.68 -30.91
C LEU A 663 -23.42 20.75 -31.53
N HIS A 664 -22.88 21.96 -31.66
CA HIS A 664 -21.62 22.20 -32.37
C HIS A 664 -20.56 22.72 -31.42
N LEU A 665 -19.50 21.92 -31.27
CA LEU A 665 -18.25 22.33 -30.63
C LEU A 665 -17.30 22.92 -31.69
N LYS A 666 -16.37 23.75 -31.25
CA LYS A 666 -15.25 24.30 -32.03
C LYS A 666 -13.94 23.64 -31.63
N THR A 667 -13.76 23.28 -30.35
CA THR A 667 -12.57 22.59 -29.84
C THR A 667 -12.92 21.24 -29.22
N ASP A 668 -11.92 20.36 -29.10
CA ASP A 668 -12.12 18.98 -28.66
C ASP A 668 -12.28 18.86 -27.14
N VAL A 669 -13.50 18.54 -26.69
CA VAL A 669 -13.86 18.43 -25.27
C VAL A 669 -13.44 17.10 -24.64
N PHE A 670 -12.90 16.17 -25.44
CA PHE A 670 -12.40 14.90 -24.93
C PHE A 670 -11.45 15.12 -23.74
N CYS A 671 -11.72 14.41 -22.63
CA CYS A 671 -10.94 14.48 -21.38
C CYS A 671 -10.99 15.83 -20.65
N ALA A 672 -12.06 16.62 -20.84
CA ALA A 672 -12.33 17.81 -20.06
C ALA A 672 -12.88 17.49 -18.66
N GLY A 673 -12.88 18.48 -17.77
CA GLY A 673 -13.67 18.48 -16.53
C GLY A 673 -14.96 19.28 -16.72
N GLY A 674 -16.01 18.99 -15.92
CA GLY A 674 -17.32 19.62 -16.10
C GLY A 674 -18.07 19.93 -14.81
N VAL A 675 -18.83 21.02 -14.79
CA VAL A 675 -19.71 21.42 -13.66
C VAL A 675 -20.94 22.18 -14.16
N THR A 676 -22.01 22.21 -13.37
CA THR A 676 -23.15 23.12 -13.59
C THR A 676 -22.93 24.42 -12.81
N LEU A 677 -23.00 25.55 -13.49
CA LEU A 677 -22.83 26.88 -12.92
C LEU A 677 -24.06 27.29 -12.09
N PRO A 678 -23.87 28.10 -11.04
CA PRO A 678 -24.94 28.55 -10.16
C PRO A 678 -25.81 29.67 -10.75
N ASP A 679 -25.63 30.07 -12.01
CA ASP A 679 -26.44 31.11 -12.65
C ASP A 679 -27.89 30.68 -12.92
N LYS A 680 -28.76 31.63 -13.29
CA LYS A 680 -30.22 31.42 -13.42
C LYS A 680 -30.66 30.38 -14.42
N VAL A 681 -29.85 30.07 -15.42
CA VAL A 681 -30.18 29.07 -16.44
C VAL A 681 -29.42 27.76 -16.23
N GLY A 682 -28.58 27.70 -15.19
CA GLY A 682 -27.81 26.51 -14.85
C GLY A 682 -26.89 26.08 -15.99
N ARG A 683 -26.12 27.04 -16.55
CA ARG A 683 -25.19 26.72 -17.64
C ARG A 683 -24.25 25.60 -17.22
N GLN A 684 -24.04 24.63 -18.11
CA GLN A 684 -22.98 23.65 -17.98
C GLN A 684 -21.68 24.27 -18.49
N LEU A 685 -20.61 24.11 -17.72
CA LEU A 685 -19.25 24.52 -18.06
C LEU A 685 -18.40 23.26 -18.26
N THR A 686 -17.62 23.24 -19.36
CA THR A 686 -16.51 22.29 -19.52
C THR A 686 -15.19 23.04 -19.63
N VAL A 687 -14.13 22.47 -19.04
CA VAL A 687 -12.78 23.05 -18.99
C VAL A 687 -11.72 22.03 -19.39
N GLY A 688 -10.76 22.46 -20.19
CA GLY A 688 -9.72 21.57 -20.73
C GLY A 688 -10.17 20.83 -21.99
N GLY A 689 -9.40 19.82 -22.40
CA GLY A 689 -9.68 19.05 -23.62
C GLY A 689 -8.44 18.37 -24.19
N TRP A 690 -8.58 17.75 -25.36
CA TRP A 690 -7.60 16.83 -25.94
C TRP A 690 -6.18 17.41 -26.15
N SER A 691 -6.02 18.38 -27.05
CA SER A 691 -4.71 18.92 -27.42
C SER A 691 -4.79 20.33 -28.01
N GLY A 692 -3.65 21.04 -28.01
CA GLY A 692 -3.52 22.39 -28.56
C GLY A 692 -4.47 23.38 -27.88
N ASP A 693 -5.18 24.20 -28.64
CA ASP A 693 -6.15 25.16 -28.10
C ASP A 693 -7.24 24.48 -27.25
N SER A 694 -7.55 23.21 -27.52
CA SER A 694 -8.56 22.46 -26.77
C SER A 694 -8.19 22.27 -25.30
N THR A 695 -6.89 22.16 -24.97
CA THR A 695 -6.46 22.05 -23.57
C THR A 695 -6.76 23.33 -22.80
N TYR A 696 -6.91 24.47 -23.48
CA TYR A 696 -7.29 25.74 -22.87
C TYR A 696 -8.81 26.00 -22.92
N GLY A 697 -9.57 25.04 -23.46
CA GLY A 697 -10.98 25.18 -23.76
C GLY A 697 -11.80 25.53 -22.52
N THR A 698 -12.72 26.48 -22.69
CA THR A 698 -13.74 26.85 -21.70
C THR A 698 -15.05 27.03 -22.45
N ARG A 699 -16.00 26.10 -22.26
CA ARG A 699 -17.19 25.97 -23.11
C ARG A 699 -18.44 26.02 -22.26
N LEU A 700 -19.45 26.78 -22.70
CA LEU A 700 -20.68 27.01 -21.97
C LEU A 700 -21.89 26.54 -22.77
N TYR A 701 -22.85 25.88 -22.11
CA TYR A 701 -24.08 25.40 -22.75
C TYR A 701 -25.26 25.39 -21.78
N TRP A 702 -26.46 25.68 -22.31
CA TRP A 702 -27.73 25.43 -21.64
C TRP A 702 -28.83 25.19 -22.70
N PRO A 703 -29.96 24.58 -22.31
CA PRO A 703 -31.05 24.29 -23.24
C PRO A 703 -31.51 25.50 -24.05
N GLY A 704 -31.75 25.28 -25.35
CA GLY A 704 -32.16 26.32 -26.30
C GLY A 704 -31.00 27.09 -26.96
N HIS A 705 -29.76 26.83 -26.55
CA HIS A 705 -28.55 27.40 -27.12
C HIS A 705 -27.66 26.31 -27.73
N ASP A 706 -26.64 26.73 -28.47
CA ASP A 706 -25.53 25.87 -28.87
C ASP A 706 -24.37 26.01 -27.87
N TRP A 707 -23.31 25.21 -27.99
CA TRP A 707 -22.11 25.43 -27.20
C TRP A 707 -21.45 26.76 -27.58
N GLU A 708 -21.18 27.58 -26.57
CA GLU A 708 -20.46 28.85 -26.71
C GLU A 708 -19.00 28.65 -26.28
N GLU A 709 -18.07 28.92 -27.20
CA GLU A 709 -16.64 28.88 -26.93
C GLU A 709 -15.85 29.80 -27.88
N ASN A 710 -14.79 30.42 -27.34
CA ASN A 710 -13.85 31.26 -28.08
C ASN A 710 -12.55 31.41 -27.28
N VAL A 711 -11.53 30.60 -27.60
CA VAL A 711 -10.25 30.54 -26.86
C VAL A 711 -9.49 31.88 -26.86
N ASN A 712 -9.74 32.76 -27.84
CA ASN A 712 -9.10 34.08 -27.89
C ASN A 712 -9.68 35.07 -26.88
N GLU A 713 -10.90 34.81 -26.41
CA GLU A 713 -11.65 35.70 -25.51
C GLU A 713 -11.82 35.11 -24.11
N LEU A 714 -11.96 33.79 -24.03
CA LEU A 714 -12.04 33.05 -22.78
C LEU A 714 -11.29 31.72 -22.91
N SER A 715 -10.27 31.56 -22.08
CA SER A 715 -9.46 30.35 -21.99
C SER A 715 -9.04 30.09 -20.54
N LEU A 716 -8.65 28.84 -20.25
CA LEU A 716 -7.84 28.57 -19.07
C LEU A 716 -6.50 29.31 -19.16
N GLN A 717 -5.86 29.54 -18.01
CA GLN A 717 -4.51 30.10 -17.95
C GLN A 717 -3.44 29.02 -18.13
N ALA A 718 -3.73 27.79 -17.73
CA ALA A 718 -2.93 26.61 -18.06
C ALA A 718 -3.75 25.63 -18.90
N GLY A 719 -3.16 25.09 -19.96
CA GLY A 719 -3.81 24.07 -20.79
C GLY A 719 -3.86 22.75 -20.04
N ARG A 720 -5.04 22.12 -19.93
CA ARG A 720 -5.29 20.92 -19.15
C ARG A 720 -6.02 19.83 -19.94
N TRP A 721 -5.57 18.60 -19.74
CA TRP A 721 -6.15 17.32 -20.12
C TRP A 721 -6.35 16.51 -18.82
N TYR A 722 -7.53 15.93 -18.59
CA TYR A 722 -7.94 15.34 -17.30
C TYR A 722 -7.93 16.25 -16.05
N PRO A 723 -8.40 17.51 -16.12
CA PRO A 723 -8.57 18.34 -14.92
C PRO A 723 -9.85 17.98 -14.15
N SER A 724 -9.82 18.21 -12.83
CA SER A 724 -11.07 18.29 -12.05
C SER A 724 -11.57 19.72 -11.91
N ALA A 725 -12.88 19.88 -11.88
CA ALA A 725 -13.56 21.16 -11.66
C ALA A 725 -14.56 21.09 -10.49
N MET A 726 -14.70 22.19 -9.75
CA MET A 726 -15.64 22.28 -8.61
C MET A 726 -16.16 23.70 -8.41
N VAL A 727 -17.44 23.84 -8.09
CA VAL A 727 -18.00 25.12 -7.60
C VAL A 727 -17.59 25.33 -6.14
N MET A 728 -16.85 26.41 -5.88
CA MET A 728 -16.37 26.78 -4.54
C MET A 728 -17.49 27.38 -3.67
N ALA A 729 -17.26 27.49 -2.36
CA ALA A 729 -18.21 28.12 -1.43
C ALA A 729 -18.55 29.59 -1.78
N ASN A 730 -17.61 30.32 -2.38
CA ASN A 730 -17.82 31.69 -2.86
C ASN A 730 -18.47 31.76 -4.27
N GLY A 731 -18.79 30.62 -4.88
CA GLY A 731 -19.39 30.51 -6.21
C GLY A 731 -18.41 30.51 -7.39
N SER A 732 -17.11 30.75 -7.19
CA SER A 732 -16.13 30.65 -8.28
C SER A 732 -15.84 29.19 -8.63
N ILE A 733 -15.26 28.95 -9.82
CA ILE A 733 -14.93 27.60 -10.28
C ILE A 733 -13.46 27.33 -10.00
N PHE A 734 -13.20 26.30 -9.20
CA PHE A 734 -11.88 25.77 -8.93
C PHE A 734 -11.51 24.74 -10.00
N VAL A 735 -10.34 24.88 -10.62
CA VAL A 735 -9.81 23.93 -11.62
C VAL A 735 -8.43 23.47 -11.16
N ILE A 736 -8.20 22.15 -11.16
CA ILE A 736 -6.98 21.56 -10.61
C ILE A 736 -6.41 20.43 -11.47
N GLY A 737 -5.08 20.36 -11.52
CA GLY A 737 -4.34 19.25 -12.11
C GLY A 737 -4.54 19.12 -13.63
N GLY A 738 -4.29 17.90 -14.11
CA GLY A 738 -4.29 17.57 -15.53
C GLY A 738 -2.88 17.56 -16.12
N GLU A 739 -2.80 17.29 -17.43
CA GLU A 739 -1.58 17.32 -18.24
C GLU A 739 -1.73 18.33 -19.39
N THR A 740 -0.62 18.65 -20.05
CA THR A 740 -0.61 19.54 -21.23
C THR A 740 -1.13 18.89 -22.53
N GLY A 741 -1.72 17.69 -22.43
CA GLY A 741 -2.21 16.87 -23.52
C GLY A 741 -2.05 15.38 -23.17
N SER A 742 -2.33 14.50 -24.13
CA SER A 742 -2.24 13.05 -23.89
C SER A 742 -0.83 12.55 -23.59
N ASN A 743 -0.64 11.97 -22.40
CA ASN A 743 0.65 11.46 -21.91
C ASN A 743 1.75 12.54 -21.99
N ALA A 744 1.37 13.77 -21.68
CA ALA A 744 2.23 14.94 -21.80
C ALA A 744 2.75 15.37 -20.42
N ALA A 745 3.46 16.49 -20.35
CA ALA A 745 3.94 17.00 -19.07
C ALA A 745 2.76 17.36 -18.16
N ALA A 746 2.88 16.98 -16.89
CA ALA A 746 1.96 17.34 -15.82
C ALA A 746 1.69 18.85 -15.79
N VAL A 747 0.48 19.22 -15.38
CA VAL A 747 0.05 20.59 -15.08
C VAL A 747 -0.24 20.66 -13.59
N PRO A 748 0.81 20.71 -12.74
CA PRO A 748 0.69 20.62 -11.29
C PRO A 748 0.28 21.97 -10.70
N SER A 749 -0.88 22.48 -11.11
CA SER A 749 -1.35 23.80 -10.69
C SER A 749 -2.85 23.85 -10.44
N ILE A 750 -3.24 24.87 -9.69
CA ILE A 750 -4.63 25.27 -9.44
C ILE A 750 -4.88 26.62 -10.12
N GLU A 751 -6.06 26.78 -10.71
CA GLU A 751 -6.56 28.08 -11.14
C GLU A 751 -8.05 28.26 -10.82
N VAL A 752 -8.53 29.50 -10.91
CA VAL A 752 -9.92 29.87 -10.58
C VAL A 752 -10.55 30.61 -11.75
N LEU A 753 -11.81 30.29 -12.05
CA LEU A 753 -12.65 31.03 -12.99
C LEU A 753 -13.77 31.76 -12.24
N PRO A 754 -14.07 33.04 -12.57
CA PRO A 754 -13.39 33.87 -13.57
C PRO A 754 -11.93 34.19 -13.21
N TYR A 755 -11.11 34.49 -14.23
CA TYR A 755 -9.71 34.87 -14.03
C TYR A 755 -9.60 36.06 -13.06
N THR A 756 -8.83 35.86 -11.99
CA THR A 756 -8.67 36.80 -10.88
C THR A 756 -7.53 37.80 -11.09
N GLY A 757 -6.78 37.70 -12.19
CA GLY A 757 -5.55 38.45 -12.41
C GLY A 757 -4.29 37.78 -11.85
N THR A 758 -4.41 36.59 -11.25
CA THR A 758 -3.29 35.82 -10.69
C THR A 758 -2.95 34.60 -11.54
N LYS A 759 -1.66 34.32 -11.72
CA LYS A 759 -1.21 33.11 -12.43
C LYS A 759 -1.67 31.83 -11.70
N PRO A 760 -1.82 30.70 -12.41
CA PRO A 760 -2.03 29.39 -11.79
C PRO A 760 -1.01 29.12 -10.68
N LEU A 761 -1.50 28.62 -9.56
CA LEU A 761 -0.70 28.36 -8.37
C LEU A 761 -0.13 26.93 -8.43
N PHE A 762 1.19 26.82 -8.41
CA PHE A 762 1.90 25.54 -8.46
C PHE A 762 1.72 24.71 -7.18
N MET A 763 1.59 23.40 -7.35
CA MET A 763 1.38 22.39 -6.31
C MET A 763 2.40 21.25 -6.49
N GLU A 764 3.49 21.28 -5.72
CA GLU A 764 4.56 20.25 -5.79
C GLU A 764 4.03 18.83 -5.69
N TRP A 765 3.00 18.60 -4.87
CA TRP A 765 2.44 17.28 -4.65
C TRP A 765 1.67 16.74 -5.85
N LEU A 766 1.18 17.61 -6.75
CA LEU A 766 0.64 17.19 -8.05
C LEU A 766 1.76 16.85 -9.04
N GLU A 767 2.92 17.48 -8.93
CA GLU A 767 4.05 17.12 -9.80
C GLU A 767 4.64 15.78 -9.38
N ARG A 768 4.83 15.58 -8.07
CA ARG A 768 5.44 14.36 -7.51
C ARG A 768 4.62 13.09 -7.72
N THR A 769 3.29 13.21 -7.81
CA THR A 769 2.39 12.05 -7.89
C THR A 769 1.84 11.79 -9.29
N ASP A 770 2.28 12.57 -10.27
CA ASP A 770 2.04 12.31 -11.69
C ASP A 770 2.64 10.95 -12.12
N PRO A 771 1.99 10.19 -13.02
CA PRO A 771 0.69 10.45 -13.66
C PRO A 771 -0.52 9.95 -12.84
N ASN A 772 -0.32 9.52 -11.59
CA ASN A 772 -1.35 8.81 -10.81
C ASN A 772 -2.38 9.71 -10.11
N ASN A 773 -2.47 10.99 -10.48
CA ASN A 773 -3.25 12.01 -9.77
C ASN A 773 -4.21 12.81 -10.66
N LEU A 774 -4.43 12.37 -11.90
CA LEU A 774 -5.36 13.05 -12.82
C LEU A 774 -6.80 12.81 -12.38
N TYR A 775 -7.68 13.77 -12.70
CA TYR A 775 -9.02 13.86 -12.09
C TYR A 775 -9.02 13.71 -10.55
N PRO A 776 -8.29 14.56 -9.81
CA PRO A 776 -8.30 14.49 -8.34
C PRO A 776 -9.72 14.74 -7.79
N PHE A 777 -10.13 13.98 -6.78
CA PHE A 777 -11.45 14.15 -6.18
C PHE A 777 -11.46 15.36 -5.26
N VAL A 778 -12.36 16.32 -5.52
CA VAL A 778 -12.40 17.61 -4.82
C VAL A 778 -13.77 17.90 -4.22
N ALA A 779 -13.78 18.47 -3.01
CA ALA A 779 -15.02 18.86 -2.33
C ALA A 779 -14.85 20.04 -1.37
N VAL A 780 -15.86 20.91 -1.29
CA VAL A 780 -15.98 21.93 -0.24
C VAL A 780 -16.38 21.27 1.07
N LEU A 781 -15.59 21.51 2.13
CA LEU A 781 -15.83 20.97 3.46
C LEU A 781 -16.71 21.89 4.33
N PRO A 782 -17.61 21.34 5.17
CA PRO A 782 -18.42 22.11 6.11
C PRO A 782 -17.60 22.95 7.11
N SER A 783 -16.40 22.50 7.49
CA SER A 783 -15.51 23.23 8.41
C SER A 783 -14.85 24.48 7.77
N GLY A 784 -14.94 24.62 6.45
CA GLY A 784 -14.13 25.55 5.66
C GLY A 784 -12.93 24.84 5.03
N GLY A 785 -12.60 25.21 3.79
CA GLY A 785 -11.52 24.57 3.04
C GLY A 785 -11.98 23.55 2.01
N ILE A 786 -11.00 22.99 1.30
CA ILE A 786 -11.20 22.12 0.13
C ILE A 786 -10.51 20.79 0.38
N PHE A 787 -11.29 19.72 0.44
CA PHE A 787 -10.75 18.36 0.38
C PHE A 787 -10.23 18.08 -1.03
N VAL A 788 -9.03 17.50 -1.11
CA VAL A 788 -8.44 17.00 -2.35
C VAL A 788 -7.86 15.61 -2.08
N GLN A 789 -8.35 14.61 -2.81
CA GLN A 789 -7.74 13.28 -2.88
C GLN A 789 -7.14 13.07 -4.26
N TYR A 790 -5.98 12.42 -4.29
CA TYR A 790 -5.26 12.07 -5.51
C TYR A 790 -4.34 10.88 -5.24
N TRP A 791 -4.13 10.02 -6.24
CA TRP A 791 -3.39 8.76 -6.10
C TRP A 791 -3.87 7.96 -4.88
N ASN A 792 -3.03 7.82 -3.84
CA ASN A 792 -3.36 7.27 -2.53
C ASN A 792 -3.13 8.29 -1.39
N GLU A 793 -3.05 9.57 -1.70
CA GLU A 793 -2.88 10.68 -0.77
C GLU A 793 -4.14 11.55 -0.70
N ALA A 794 -4.33 12.24 0.43
CA ALA A 794 -5.41 13.21 0.58
C ALA A 794 -4.99 14.38 1.47
N ARG A 795 -5.59 15.55 1.25
CA ARG A 795 -5.31 16.76 2.03
C ARG A 795 -6.49 17.73 2.03
N ILE A 796 -6.43 18.70 2.93
CA ILE A 796 -7.33 19.84 3.01
C ILE A 796 -6.54 21.09 2.67
N LEU A 797 -7.03 21.87 1.72
CA LEU A 797 -6.49 23.17 1.33
C LEU A 797 -7.31 24.30 1.96
N ASP A 798 -6.65 25.40 2.29
CA ASP A 798 -7.32 26.65 2.62
C ASP A 798 -8.04 27.20 1.39
N GLU A 799 -9.32 27.54 1.51
CA GLU A 799 -10.16 27.93 0.37
C GLU A 799 -9.83 29.30 -0.23
N LYS A 800 -8.94 30.09 0.42
CA LYS A 800 -8.55 31.43 -0.04
C LYS A 800 -7.14 31.46 -0.58
N THR A 801 -6.21 30.79 0.09
CA THR A 801 -4.78 30.78 -0.22
C THR A 801 -4.34 29.50 -0.92
N PHE A 802 -5.15 28.44 -0.85
CA PHE A 802 -4.84 27.09 -1.32
C PHE A 802 -3.62 26.44 -0.65
N ALA A 803 -3.12 27.02 0.45
CA ALA A 803 -2.11 26.38 1.28
C ALA A 803 -2.66 25.10 1.89
N THR A 804 -1.84 24.06 2.00
CA THR A 804 -2.24 22.82 2.69
C THR A 804 -2.45 23.11 4.17
N ILE A 805 -3.68 22.94 4.66
CA ILE A 805 -4.06 23.02 6.08
C ILE A 805 -3.72 21.70 6.78
N LYS A 806 -4.05 20.58 6.13
CA LYS A 806 -3.96 19.24 6.72
C LYS A 806 -3.63 18.20 5.67
N VAL A 807 -2.69 17.30 5.96
CA VAL A 807 -2.49 16.07 5.18
C VAL A 807 -3.17 14.93 5.94
N LEU A 808 -3.97 14.13 5.25
CA LEU A 808 -4.65 12.97 5.82
C LEU A 808 -3.73 11.74 5.74
N PRO A 809 -4.01 10.68 6.53
CA PRO A 809 -3.34 9.39 6.33
C PRO A 809 -3.48 8.91 4.89
N LYS A 810 -2.50 8.13 4.42
CA LYS A 810 -2.58 7.52 3.08
C LYS A 810 -3.81 6.62 3.00
N VAL A 811 -4.47 6.67 1.84
CA VAL A 811 -5.62 5.84 1.53
C VAL A 811 -5.12 4.40 1.41
N PRO A 812 -5.66 3.43 2.16
CA PRO A 812 -5.25 2.04 2.04
C PRO A 812 -5.61 1.50 0.66
N GLY A 813 -4.76 0.64 0.11
CA GLY A 813 -4.88 0.08 -1.24
C GLY A 813 -5.31 -1.39 -1.23
N ALA A 814 -4.36 -2.26 -1.58
CA ALA A 814 -4.48 -3.72 -1.51
C ALA A 814 -3.58 -4.30 -0.41
N VAL A 815 -3.84 -5.56 -0.06
CA VAL A 815 -3.10 -6.29 0.99
C VAL A 815 -1.59 -6.29 0.73
N ASN A 816 -1.20 -6.49 -0.53
CA ASN A 816 0.18 -6.62 -0.98
C ASN A 816 0.80 -5.29 -1.42
N ASP A 817 -0.03 -4.32 -1.78
CA ASP A 817 0.38 -2.99 -2.22
C ASP A 817 -0.51 -1.91 -1.57
N PRO A 818 -0.09 -1.37 -0.41
CA PRO A 818 -0.81 -0.28 0.24
C PRO A 818 -0.76 1.04 -0.56
N THR A 819 0.02 1.10 -1.65
CA THR A 819 0.15 2.27 -2.52
C THR A 819 -0.77 2.28 -3.74
N SER A 820 -1.65 1.28 -3.84
CA SER A 820 -2.68 1.25 -4.89
C SER A 820 -3.51 2.54 -4.89
N GLY A 821 -3.72 3.11 -6.08
CA GLY A 821 -4.32 4.43 -6.24
C GLY A 821 -5.81 4.40 -6.53
N ARG A 822 -6.45 5.56 -6.38
CA ARG A 822 -7.90 5.75 -6.55
C ARG A 822 -8.28 6.73 -7.65
N THR A 823 -7.36 7.50 -8.18
CA THR A 823 -7.60 8.44 -9.29
C THR A 823 -6.96 7.93 -10.56
N TYR A 824 -7.28 8.56 -11.68
CA TYR A 824 -6.75 8.16 -12.98
C TYR A 824 -5.20 8.12 -12.96
N PRO A 825 -4.56 7.13 -13.62
CA PRO A 825 -5.16 6.04 -14.41
C PRO A 825 -5.61 4.84 -13.58
N LEU A 826 -5.34 4.79 -12.28
CA LEU A 826 -5.72 3.65 -11.44
C LEU A 826 -7.23 3.62 -11.15
N GLU A 827 -7.90 4.77 -11.33
CA GLU A 827 -9.33 5.07 -11.43
C GLU A 827 -10.28 4.21 -10.57
N GLY A 828 -10.57 4.70 -9.37
CA GLY A 828 -11.81 4.44 -8.64
C GLY A 828 -12.83 5.55 -8.89
N ALA A 829 -13.89 5.59 -8.09
CA ALA A 829 -14.88 6.67 -8.10
C ALA A 829 -15.16 7.15 -6.68
N ALA A 830 -15.50 8.42 -6.54
CA ALA A 830 -15.77 9.05 -5.25
C ALA A 830 -17.11 9.76 -5.21
N VAL A 831 -17.75 9.71 -4.04
CA VAL A 831 -18.95 10.47 -3.68
C VAL A 831 -18.85 10.97 -2.25
N LEU A 832 -19.59 12.02 -1.96
CA LEU A 832 -19.76 12.53 -0.61
C LEU A 832 -20.92 11.81 0.09
N LEU A 833 -20.70 11.33 1.31
CA LEU A 833 -21.73 10.69 2.13
C LEU A 833 -22.85 11.69 2.50
N PRO A 834 -24.09 11.22 2.75
CA PRO A 834 -25.23 12.12 2.91
C PRO A 834 -25.10 13.01 4.15
N GLN A 835 -25.28 14.32 3.99
CA GLN A 835 -25.42 15.25 5.12
C GLN A 835 -26.88 15.40 5.51
N ARG A 836 -27.21 15.09 6.76
CA ARG A 836 -28.59 15.10 7.27
C ARG A 836 -28.77 16.22 8.28
N TYR A 837 -29.90 16.93 8.23
CA TYR A 837 -30.29 17.87 9.29
C TYR A 837 -30.21 17.18 10.67
N PRO A 838 -29.67 17.83 11.73
CA PRO A 838 -29.27 19.24 11.83
C PRO A 838 -27.85 19.56 11.33
N TYR A 839 -27.23 18.68 10.53
CA TYR A 839 -25.89 18.82 9.96
C TYR A 839 -24.78 18.84 11.01
N SER A 840 -24.98 18.10 12.10
CA SER A 840 -24.01 17.97 13.20
C SER A 840 -22.86 17.02 12.91
N GLU A 841 -23.00 16.15 11.91
CA GLU A 841 -21.95 15.22 11.51
C GLU A 841 -21.00 15.86 10.49
N ASN A 842 -19.70 15.65 10.68
CA ASN A 842 -18.68 16.00 9.69
C ASN A 842 -18.93 15.29 8.37
N LEU A 843 -18.67 15.96 7.25
CA LEU A 843 -18.87 15.40 5.91
C LEU A 843 -18.01 14.16 5.71
N GLY A 844 -18.62 13.06 5.29
CA GLY A 844 -17.91 11.84 4.91
C GLY A 844 -17.60 11.82 3.41
N VAL A 845 -16.48 11.20 3.05
CA VAL A 845 -16.08 10.89 1.68
C VAL A 845 -16.05 9.37 1.55
N LEU A 846 -16.61 8.84 0.46
CA LEU A 846 -16.58 7.43 0.08
C LEU A 846 -15.88 7.30 -1.27
N ILE A 847 -14.90 6.39 -1.35
CA ILE A 847 -14.15 6.11 -2.58
C ILE A 847 -14.16 4.61 -2.80
N CYS A 848 -14.55 4.15 -3.98
CA CYS A 848 -14.67 2.72 -4.29
C CYS A 848 -13.86 2.36 -5.52
N GLY A 849 -13.22 1.19 -5.48
CA GLY A 849 -12.41 0.69 -6.60
C GLY A 849 -11.08 1.43 -6.73
N GLY A 850 -10.43 1.22 -7.86
CA GLY A 850 -9.05 1.65 -8.10
C GLY A 850 -8.19 0.47 -8.56
N SER A 851 -6.89 0.67 -8.65
CA SER A 851 -5.93 -0.37 -9.06
C SER A 851 -4.54 -0.12 -8.47
N ASN A 852 -3.70 -1.15 -8.48
CA ASN A 852 -2.28 -1.00 -8.15
C ASN A 852 -1.45 -0.49 -9.34
N VAL A 853 -0.28 0.07 -9.02
CA VAL A 853 0.71 0.49 -10.02
C VAL A 853 1.38 -0.77 -10.59
N GLY A 854 1.56 -0.85 -11.91
CA GLY A 854 2.21 -1.98 -12.56
C GLY A 854 1.21 -2.99 -13.10
N PRO A 855 1.02 -4.17 -12.46
CA PRO A 855 0.25 -5.27 -13.04
C PRO A 855 -1.27 -5.01 -13.15
N GLY A 856 -1.79 -3.90 -12.65
CA GLY A 856 -3.20 -3.53 -12.86
C GLY A 856 -4.18 -4.39 -12.05
N TYR A 857 -3.82 -4.83 -10.85
CA TYR A 857 -4.76 -5.50 -9.97
C TYR A 857 -5.76 -4.49 -9.41
N ALA A 858 -6.97 -4.55 -9.96
CA ALA A 858 -8.09 -3.74 -9.49
C ALA A 858 -8.38 -4.02 -8.01
N LEU A 859 -8.94 -3.02 -7.32
CA LEU A 859 -9.28 -3.11 -5.91
C LEU A 859 -10.71 -3.61 -5.72
N ASP A 860 -10.93 -4.46 -4.73
CA ASP A 860 -12.25 -4.95 -4.31
C ASP A 860 -12.68 -4.34 -2.98
N ASN A 861 -12.37 -3.06 -2.77
CA ASN A 861 -12.75 -2.38 -1.55
C ASN A 861 -13.20 -0.94 -1.82
N CYS A 862 -14.06 -0.48 -0.93
CA CYS A 862 -14.36 0.92 -0.71
C CYS A 862 -13.64 1.40 0.54
N VAL A 863 -13.29 2.67 0.56
CA VAL A 863 -12.70 3.36 1.70
C VAL A 863 -13.51 4.60 2.02
N SER A 864 -13.70 4.88 3.29
CA SER A 864 -14.38 6.09 3.73
C SER A 864 -13.64 6.81 4.84
N THR A 865 -13.74 8.12 4.86
CA THR A 865 -13.20 8.97 5.93
C THR A 865 -14.07 10.19 6.14
N ARG A 866 -13.89 10.87 7.28
CA ARG A 866 -14.47 12.19 7.55
C ARG A 866 -13.32 13.17 7.69
N PRO A 867 -13.00 13.96 6.64
CA PRO A 867 -11.78 14.78 6.62
C PRO A 867 -11.69 15.80 7.77
N ASP A 868 -12.84 16.33 8.19
CA ASP A 868 -12.98 17.33 9.26
C ASP A 868 -12.82 16.77 10.67
N ASP A 869 -12.73 15.43 10.83
CA ASP A 869 -12.44 14.85 12.15
C ASP A 869 -11.06 15.31 12.63
N ALA A 870 -10.89 15.44 13.95
CA ALA A 870 -9.60 15.86 14.54
C ALA A 870 -8.46 14.93 14.07
N ASN A 871 -8.69 13.61 14.14
CA ASN A 871 -7.79 12.55 13.69
C ASN A 871 -8.51 11.65 12.67
N PRO A 872 -8.56 12.04 11.39
CA PRO A 872 -9.28 11.31 10.37
C PRO A 872 -8.59 9.96 10.14
N THR A 873 -9.37 8.90 10.04
CA THR A 873 -8.91 7.55 9.70
C THR A 873 -9.67 7.04 8.49
N TRP A 874 -9.11 6.05 7.79
CA TRP A 874 -9.79 5.37 6.70
C TRP A 874 -10.45 4.10 7.21
N VAL A 875 -11.74 3.96 6.94
CA VAL A 875 -12.50 2.73 7.13
C VAL A 875 -12.53 2.00 5.81
N ILE A 876 -12.08 0.74 5.78
CA ILE A 876 -12.12 -0.12 4.61
C ILE A 876 -13.32 -1.07 4.67
N GLU A 877 -14.02 -1.23 3.54
CA GLU A 877 -15.15 -2.14 3.36
C GLU A 877 -14.95 -2.95 2.07
N ARG A 878 -15.07 -4.28 2.16
CA ARG A 878 -14.93 -5.16 0.98
C ARG A 878 -16.13 -5.03 0.03
N MET A 879 -15.84 -5.02 -1.25
CA MET A 879 -16.79 -5.18 -2.35
C MET A 879 -16.81 -6.65 -2.81
N PRO A 880 -17.96 -7.14 -3.31
CA PRO A 880 -18.11 -8.50 -3.83
C PRO A 880 -17.41 -8.73 -5.18
N SER A 881 -16.86 -7.68 -5.79
CA SER A 881 -16.05 -7.77 -7.00
C SER A 881 -14.92 -6.73 -7.02
N PHE A 882 -13.79 -7.10 -7.62
CA PHE A 882 -12.74 -6.17 -8.04
C PHE A 882 -13.30 -5.19 -9.07
N ARG A 883 -12.98 -3.90 -8.95
CA ARG A 883 -13.51 -2.86 -9.84
C ARG A 883 -12.54 -1.70 -10.04
N VAL A 884 -12.11 -1.52 -11.27
CA VAL A 884 -11.43 -0.31 -11.80
C VAL A 884 -12.35 0.40 -12.79
N MET A 885 -12.27 1.73 -12.89
CA MET A 885 -13.21 2.59 -13.61
C MET A 885 -14.70 2.39 -13.23
N PRO A 886 -15.06 2.28 -11.94
CA PRO A 886 -16.47 2.33 -11.56
C PRO A 886 -17.08 3.72 -11.86
N CYS A 887 -18.39 3.78 -11.96
CA CYS A 887 -19.16 5.03 -11.80
C CYS A 887 -20.01 4.95 -10.54
N MET A 888 -20.20 6.08 -9.84
CA MET A 888 -21.02 6.15 -8.63
C MET A 888 -22.10 7.23 -8.72
N ALA A 889 -23.37 6.83 -8.70
CA ALA A 889 -24.51 7.75 -8.79
C ALA A 889 -25.24 7.87 -7.43
N PRO A 890 -25.35 9.09 -6.83
CA PRO A 890 -26.18 9.32 -5.65
C PRO A 890 -27.67 9.14 -5.95
N LEU A 891 -28.41 8.47 -5.07
CA LEU A 891 -29.83 8.20 -5.25
C LEU A 891 -30.72 9.04 -4.30
N PRO A 892 -32.00 9.29 -4.64
CA PRO A 892 -32.91 10.10 -3.84
C PRO A 892 -33.17 9.60 -2.42
N ASP A 893 -32.99 8.30 -2.15
CA ASP A 893 -33.14 7.72 -0.81
C ASP A 893 -31.87 7.82 0.05
N GLY A 894 -30.79 8.40 -0.49
CA GLY A 894 -29.50 8.55 0.17
C GLY A 894 -28.57 7.36 0.05
N THR A 895 -28.92 6.37 -0.78
CA THR A 895 -28.02 5.28 -1.18
C THR A 895 -27.23 5.68 -2.43
N TYR A 896 -26.26 4.85 -2.83
CA TYR A 896 -25.45 5.07 -4.02
C TYR A 896 -25.43 3.83 -4.90
N LEU A 897 -25.64 4.02 -6.21
CA LEU A 897 -25.38 2.97 -7.19
C LEU A 897 -23.91 2.99 -7.57
N ILE A 898 -23.23 1.86 -7.50
CA ILE A 898 -21.89 1.64 -8.05
C ILE A 898 -22.04 0.71 -9.25
N ALA A 899 -21.65 1.16 -10.44
CA ALA A 899 -21.81 0.41 -11.67
C ALA A 899 -20.54 0.47 -12.53
N ASN A 900 -20.55 -0.26 -13.65
CA ASN A 900 -19.51 -0.21 -14.70
C ASN A 900 -18.11 -0.66 -14.23
N GLY A 901 -17.14 -0.61 -15.14
CA GLY A 901 -15.74 -0.90 -14.85
C GLY A 901 -15.36 -2.36 -15.06
N ALA A 902 -14.12 -2.69 -14.69
CA ALA A 902 -13.46 -3.94 -15.03
C ALA A 902 -12.89 -4.66 -13.80
N HIS A 903 -12.73 -5.97 -13.87
CA HIS A 903 -12.15 -6.80 -12.80
C HIS A 903 -10.62 -6.73 -12.76
N HIS A 904 -9.97 -6.23 -13.83
CA HIS A 904 -8.52 -6.13 -13.93
C HIS A 904 -8.11 -5.02 -14.91
N GLY A 905 -6.95 -4.42 -14.64
CA GLY A 905 -6.31 -3.38 -15.44
C GLY A 905 -6.40 -2.00 -14.83
N VAL A 906 -6.17 -0.99 -15.66
CA VAL A 906 -6.21 0.43 -15.33
C VAL A 906 -7.05 1.18 -16.37
N ALA A 907 -7.41 2.42 -16.07
CA ALA A 907 -8.08 3.30 -17.01
C ALA A 907 -7.20 3.67 -18.20
N GLY A 908 -7.81 3.74 -19.39
CA GLY A 908 -7.14 3.97 -20.66
C GLY A 908 -7.56 2.97 -21.73
N PHE A 909 -7.25 3.30 -22.97
CA PHE A 909 -7.58 2.47 -24.13
C PHE A 909 -6.87 1.12 -24.10
N GLY A 910 -7.63 0.02 -24.14
CA GLY A 910 -7.07 -1.34 -24.15
C GLY A 910 -6.37 -1.77 -22.85
N LEU A 911 -6.44 -0.99 -21.77
CA LEU A 911 -5.67 -1.23 -20.54
C LEU A 911 -6.41 -2.02 -19.47
N ALA A 912 -7.66 -2.41 -19.73
CA ALA A 912 -8.49 -3.18 -18.81
C ALA A 912 -9.26 -4.28 -19.52
N ASN A 913 -9.59 -5.34 -18.77
CA ASN A 913 -10.30 -6.49 -19.28
C ASN A 913 -11.23 -7.09 -18.23
N ASN A 914 -12.06 -8.06 -18.65
CA ASN A 914 -13.04 -8.73 -17.80
C ASN A 914 -14.05 -7.73 -17.19
N PRO A 915 -15.10 -7.33 -17.93
CA PRO A 915 -16.05 -6.31 -17.50
C PRO A 915 -16.87 -6.74 -16.28
N ASN A 916 -17.13 -5.81 -15.36
CA ASN A 916 -18.15 -5.98 -14.34
C ASN A 916 -19.54 -5.81 -14.99
N LEU A 917 -20.39 -6.83 -14.86
CA LEU A 917 -21.75 -6.79 -15.41
C LEU A 917 -22.83 -6.50 -14.36
N ASN A 918 -22.54 -6.70 -13.07
CA ASN A 918 -23.47 -6.37 -11.99
C ASN A 918 -23.23 -4.93 -11.49
N ALA A 919 -24.31 -4.27 -11.07
CA ALA A 919 -24.21 -3.10 -10.20
C ALA A 919 -24.14 -3.51 -8.72
N LEU A 920 -23.77 -2.56 -7.88
CA LEU A 920 -23.81 -2.63 -6.42
C LEU A 920 -24.63 -1.45 -5.89
N LEU A 921 -25.35 -1.67 -4.79
CA LEU A 921 -26.01 -0.60 -4.04
C LEU A 921 -25.32 -0.45 -2.69
N TYR A 922 -24.83 0.75 -2.42
CA TYR A 922 -24.23 1.12 -1.14
C TYR A 922 -25.23 1.90 -0.29
N ASP A 923 -25.57 1.36 0.88
CA ASP A 923 -26.46 1.97 1.86
C ASP A 923 -25.66 2.45 3.09
N PRO A 924 -25.37 3.75 3.20
CA PRO A 924 -24.57 4.31 4.30
C PRO A 924 -25.27 4.21 5.66
N THR A 925 -26.57 3.90 5.71
CA THR A 925 -27.33 3.80 6.97
C THR A 925 -27.16 2.46 7.66
N LYS A 926 -26.68 1.43 6.94
CA LYS A 926 -26.37 0.12 7.52
C LYS A 926 -25.02 0.14 8.27
N PRO A 927 -24.77 -0.82 9.17
CA PRO A 927 -23.46 -0.99 9.80
C PRO A 927 -22.36 -1.24 8.77
N VAL A 928 -21.13 -0.76 9.07
CA VAL A 928 -19.92 -1.03 8.28
C VAL A 928 -19.79 -2.53 8.01
N GLY A 929 -19.43 -2.90 6.78
CA GLY A 929 -19.34 -4.29 6.32
C GLY A 929 -20.67 -4.89 5.83
N SER A 930 -21.81 -4.27 6.13
CA SER A 930 -23.15 -4.72 5.67
C SER A 930 -23.83 -3.74 4.72
N ARG A 931 -23.09 -2.77 4.18
CA ARG A 931 -23.62 -1.65 3.38
C ARG A 931 -23.82 -1.98 1.91
N ILE A 932 -23.25 -3.08 1.40
CA ILE A 932 -23.25 -3.40 -0.02
C ILE A 932 -24.26 -4.51 -0.35
N THR A 933 -25.12 -4.25 -1.33
CA THR A 933 -26.05 -5.21 -1.94
C THR A 933 -25.65 -5.43 -3.39
N VAL A 934 -25.61 -6.69 -3.85
CA VAL A 934 -25.38 -7.03 -5.25
C VAL A 934 -26.67 -6.89 -6.04
N MET A 935 -26.62 -6.07 -7.09
CA MET A 935 -27.80 -5.68 -7.87
C MET A 935 -27.88 -6.47 -9.18
N ALA A 936 -28.89 -6.18 -10.00
CA ALA A 936 -29.10 -6.81 -11.29
C ALA A 936 -27.89 -6.65 -12.23
N ASN A 937 -27.80 -7.57 -13.20
CA ASN A 937 -26.76 -7.57 -14.23
C ASN A 937 -27.25 -6.86 -15.50
N THR A 938 -26.35 -6.15 -16.17
CA THR A 938 -26.49 -5.75 -17.58
C THR A 938 -25.88 -6.81 -18.50
N THR A 939 -26.22 -6.77 -19.78
CA THR A 939 -25.54 -7.53 -20.85
C THR A 939 -24.54 -6.68 -21.63
N ILE A 940 -24.38 -5.41 -21.26
CA ILE A 940 -23.53 -4.44 -21.94
C ILE A 940 -22.29 -4.18 -21.08
N ALA A 941 -21.11 -4.42 -21.65
CA ALA A 941 -19.85 -4.09 -20.99
C ALA A 941 -19.67 -2.56 -20.99
N ARG A 942 -19.66 -1.95 -19.79
CA ARG A 942 -19.41 -0.52 -19.60
C ARG A 942 -18.00 -0.35 -19.05
N MET A 943 -17.06 -0.12 -19.95
CA MET A 943 -15.62 -0.06 -19.69
C MET A 943 -15.16 1.41 -19.58
N TYR A 944 -13.92 1.70 -19.98
CA TYR A 944 -13.35 3.04 -20.03
C TYR A 944 -14.24 4.02 -20.82
N HIS A 945 -14.40 5.24 -20.32
CA HIS A 945 -15.38 6.24 -20.82
C HIS A 945 -16.86 5.88 -20.66
N SER A 946 -17.21 5.04 -19.71
CA SER A 946 -18.62 4.87 -19.31
C SER A 946 -19.01 5.88 -18.24
N GLU A 947 -20.30 6.23 -18.21
CA GLU A 947 -20.83 7.29 -17.35
C GLU A 947 -22.08 6.86 -16.59
N ALA A 948 -22.34 7.52 -15.46
CA ALA A 948 -23.57 7.33 -14.69
C ALA A 948 -24.08 8.62 -14.02
N ILE A 949 -25.35 8.98 -14.27
CA ILE A 949 -26.01 10.12 -13.60
C ILE A 949 -27.44 9.77 -13.16
N THR A 950 -27.89 10.34 -12.06
CA THR A 950 -29.29 10.22 -11.60
C THR A 950 -30.17 11.24 -12.32
N LEU A 951 -31.28 10.79 -12.89
CA LEU A 951 -32.26 11.62 -13.61
C LEU A 951 -33.35 12.14 -12.67
N LEU A 952 -34.05 13.20 -13.08
CA LEU A 952 -35.21 13.75 -12.33
C LEU A 952 -36.33 12.73 -12.08
N ASP A 953 -36.43 11.65 -12.85
CA ASP A 953 -37.42 10.61 -12.61
C ASP A 953 -36.97 9.53 -11.60
N GLY A 954 -35.77 9.67 -11.03
CA GLY A 954 -35.18 8.75 -10.05
C GLY A 954 -34.58 7.48 -10.66
N ARG A 955 -34.43 7.38 -11.97
CA ARG A 955 -33.60 6.32 -12.57
C ARG A 955 -32.15 6.81 -12.70
N VAL A 956 -31.21 5.87 -12.86
CA VAL A 956 -29.81 6.21 -13.17
C VAL A 956 -29.57 5.95 -14.65
N MET A 957 -29.19 6.97 -15.41
CA MET A 957 -28.75 6.82 -16.80
C MET A 957 -27.34 6.25 -16.84
N ILE A 958 -27.11 5.27 -17.71
CA ILE A 958 -25.81 4.65 -17.97
C ILE A 958 -25.49 4.78 -19.47
N SER A 959 -24.40 5.46 -19.79
CA SER A 959 -23.94 5.77 -21.16
C SER A 959 -22.45 5.44 -21.33
N GLY A 960 -21.93 5.56 -22.56
CA GLY A 960 -20.57 5.11 -22.92
C GLY A 960 -20.45 3.58 -22.89
N SER A 961 -19.37 2.91 -23.24
CA SER A 961 -17.96 3.25 -23.19
C SER A 961 -17.30 3.26 -24.58
N ASP A 962 -16.07 3.75 -24.62
CA ASP A 962 -15.14 3.65 -25.75
C ASP A 962 -13.83 3.02 -25.24
N PRO A 963 -13.75 1.68 -25.11
CA PRO A 963 -12.58 1.02 -24.55
C PRO A 963 -11.41 0.88 -25.52
N GLN A 964 -11.66 0.94 -26.84
CA GLN A 964 -10.69 0.65 -27.91
C GLN A 964 -9.88 -0.64 -27.70
N ASP A 965 -10.52 -1.64 -27.11
CA ASP A 965 -10.01 -2.99 -27.03
C ASP A 965 -10.75 -3.84 -28.08
N ALA A 966 -10.08 -4.73 -28.79
CA ALA A 966 -10.70 -5.48 -29.90
C ALA A 966 -11.78 -6.50 -29.44
N VAL A 967 -12.20 -6.47 -28.17
CA VAL A 967 -13.06 -7.45 -27.52
C VAL A 967 -14.42 -6.84 -27.16
N ASN A 968 -14.43 -5.66 -26.57
CA ASN A 968 -15.61 -4.94 -26.11
C ASN A 968 -15.97 -3.85 -27.12
N PRO A 969 -17.20 -3.84 -27.66
CA PRO A 969 -17.60 -2.81 -28.61
C PRO A 969 -17.72 -1.45 -27.93
N GLU A 970 -17.60 -0.40 -28.73
CA GLU A 970 -18.04 0.94 -28.35
C GLU A 970 -19.56 0.96 -28.14
N GLU A 971 -20.01 1.61 -27.06
CA GLU A 971 -21.41 1.53 -26.64
C GLU A 971 -22.17 2.85 -26.82
N TYR A 972 -22.88 2.88 -27.94
CA TYR A 972 -23.88 3.89 -28.29
C TYR A 972 -25.18 3.74 -27.52
N ARG A 973 -25.48 2.53 -27.04
CA ARG A 973 -26.77 2.24 -26.40
C ARG A 973 -26.81 2.87 -25.03
N VAL A 974 -27.83 3.67 -24.76
CA VAL A 974 -28.04 4.26 -23.44
C VAL A 974 -29.00 3.39 -22.65
N GLU A 975 -28.57 2.90 -21.50
CA GLU A 975 -29.41 2.17 -20.55
C GLU A 975 -29.84 3.07 -19.39
N VAL A 976 -30.85 2.63 -18.67
CA VAL A 976 -31.12 3.09 -17.31
C VAL A 976 -31.09 1.92 -16.35
N PHE A 977 -30.55 2.16 -15.17
CA PHE A 977 -30.80 1.33 -14.00
C PHE A 977 -32.03 1.88 -13.26
N VAL A 978 -33.02 1.03 -13.03
CA VAL A 978 -34.26 1.31 -12.29
C VAL A 978 -34.06 0.82 -10.85
N PRO A 979 -33.89 1.72 -9.87
CA PRO A 979 -33.59 1.31 -8.50
C PRO A 979 -34.78 0.67 -7.78
N PRO A 980 -34.54 -0.10 -6.70
CA PRO A 980 -35.58 -0.84 -5.98
C PRO A 980 -36.78 0.00 -5.53
N TYR A 981 -36.58 1.26 -5.18
CA TYR A 981 -37.66 2.16 -4.75
C TYR A 981 -38.69 2.46 -5.84
N LEU A 982 -38.37 2.24 -7.13
CA LEU A 982 -39.33 2.36 -8.24
C LEU A 982 -40.03 1.04 -8.59
N LEU A 983 -39.54 -0.10 -8.08
CA LEU A 983 -40.03 -1.43 -8.43
C LEU A 983 -40.84 -2.11 -7.32
N ASN A 984 -40.92 -1.50 -6.14
CA ASN A 984 -41.58 -2.08 -4.95
C ASN A 984 -43.12 -2.10 -5.01
N GLY A 985 -43.74 -1.68 -6.12
CA GLY A 985 -45.19 -1.64 -6.32
C GLY A 985 -45.94 -0.56 -5.52
N LYS A 986 -45.24 0.26 -4.74
CA LYS A 986 -45.85 1.37 -3.98
C LYS A 986 -46.10 2.57 -4.90
N PRO A 987 -47.19 3.32 -4.70
CA PRO A 987 -47.52 4.44 -5.56
C PRO A 987 -46.52 5.59 -5.38
N ARG A 988 -46.07 6.18 -6.49
CA ARG A 988 -45.20 7.36 -6.48
C ARG A 988 -45.97 8.61 -6.02
N PRO A 989 -45.38 9.48 -5.16
CA PRO A 989 -45.97 10.76 -4.82
C PRO A 989 -45.83 11.76 -5.98
N THR A 990 -46.62 12.83 -5.93
CA THR A 990 -46.45 14.04 -6.76
C THR A 990 -46.43 15.25 -5.85
N PHE A 991 -45.81 16.34 -6.30
CA PHE A 991 -45.78 17.59 -5.54
C PHE A 991 -45.74 18.80 -6.46
N THR A 992 -46.05 19.96 -5.90
CA THR A 992 -45.83 21.27 -6.52
C THR A 992 -44.96 22.12 -5.61
N LEU A 993 -43.91 22.71 -6.17
CA LEU A 993 -43.00 23.64 -5.51
C LEU A 993 -42.96 24.94 -6.32
N ALA A 994 -43.47 26.03 -5.74
CA ALA A 994 -43.56 27.31 -6.44
C ALA A 994 -42.24 28.08 -6.44
N ASN A 995 -41.54 28.12 -5.29
CA ASN A 995 -40.24 28.77 -5.19
C ASN A 995 -39.11 27.76 -5.44
N ARG A 996 -38.34 27.98 -6.50
CA ARG A 996 -37.17 27.15 -6.87
C ARG A 996 -35.84 27.88 -6.73
N ASP A 997 -35.82 29.10 -6.20
CA ASP A 997 -34.61 29.89 -5.95
C ASP A 997 -34.54 30.25 -4.46
N TRP A 998 -33.57 29.68 -3.75
CA TRP A 998 -33.51 29.66 -2.30
C TRP A 998 -32.24 30.35 -1.79
N ASP A 999 -32.41 31.21 -0.80
CA ASP A 999 -31.30 31.65 0.03
C ASP A 999 -30.90 30.53 1.00
N TRP A 1000 -29.62 30.52 1.41
CA TRP A 1000 -29.22 29.65 2.52
C TRP A 1000 -30.00 29.98 3.79
N ASN A 1001 -30.20 28.96 4.61
CA ASN A 1001 -30.89 29.05 5.89
C ASN A 1001 -32.34 29.58 5.81
N GLN A 1002 -32.90 29.74 4.61
CA GLN A 1002 -34.31 30.03 4.42
C GLN A 1002 -35.15 28.91 5.04
N LYS A 1003 -36.09 29.29 5.91
CA LYS A 1003 -36.93 28.34 6.65
C LYS A 1003 -38.32 28.23 6.07
N THR A 1004 -38.94 27.09 6.30
CA THR A 1004 -40.37 26.87 6.04
C THR A 1004 -40.80 27.10 4.59
N ILE A 1005 -39.96 26.72 3.61
CA ILE A 1005 -40.26 26.88 2.18
C ILE A 1005 -41.43 25.96 1.82
N PRO A 1006 -42.57 26.51 1.36
CA PRO A 1006 -43.78 25.72 1.18
C PRO A 1006 -43.73 24.88 -0.10
N PHE A 1007 -44.17 23.63 0.02
CA PHE A 1007 -44.53 22.78 -1.12
C PHE A 1007 -45.81 22.00 -0.78
N THR A 1008 -46.50 21.51 -1.81
CA THR A 1008 -47.77 20.80 -1.63
C THR A 1008 -47.71 19.45 -2.28
N LEU A 1009 -48.08 18.40 -1.55
CA LEU A 1009 -48.25 17.06 -2.09
C LEU A 1009 -49.53 16.99 -2.93
N GLY A 1010 -49.50 16.28 -4.05
CA GLY A 1010 -50.70 16.04 -4.85
C GLY A 1010 -51.75 15.16 -4.17
N ALA A 1011 -51.34 14.38 -3.17
CA ALA A 1011 -52.22 13.61 -2.28
C ALA A 1011 -51.54 13.41 -0.92
N ALA A 1012 -52.30 13.03 0.11
CA ALA A 1012 -51.73 12.69 1.41
C ALA A 1012 -50.74 11.51 1.28
N ALA A 1013 -49.73 11.48 2.16
CA ALA A 1013 -48.74 10.39 2.21
C ALA A 1013 -49.41 9.02 2.34
N ARG A 1014 -48.96 8.04 1.57
CA ARG A 1014 -49.54 6.69 1.49
C ARG A 1014 -48.57 5.59 1.92
N ASN A 1015 -47.27 5.84 1.83
CA ASN A 1015 -46.24 4.81 1.97
C ASN A 1015 -45.46 4.92 3.29
N GLY A 1016 -45.36 6.13 3.87
CA GLY A 1016 -44.67 6.36 5.13
C GLY A 1016 -44.41 7.83 5.41
N ALA A 1017 -43.33 8.10 6.14
CA ALA A 1017 -42.89 9.46 6.41
C ALA A 1017 -42.48 10.15 5.11
N ILE A 1018 -42.79 11.45 5.01
CA ILE A 1018 -42.28 12.30 3.94
C ILE A 1018 -40.85 12.70 4.27
N THR A 1019 -39.95 12.46 3.34
CA THR A 1019 -38.58 12.97 3.39
C THR A 1019 -38.30 13.80 2.14
N VAL A 1020 -37.28 14.63 2.22
CA VAL A 1020 -36.75 15.39 1.09
C VAL A 1020 -35.27 15.06 0.94
N THR A 1021 -34.80 14.99 -0.30
CA THR A 1021 -33.37 14.91 -0.62
C THR A 1021 -33.03 15.88 -1.73
N LEU A 1022 -31.89 16.54 -1.57
CA LEU A 1022 -31.25 17.42 -2.54
C LEU A 1022 -30.01 16.70 -3.07
N LEU A 1023 -29.98 16.42 -4.37
CA LEU A 1023 -28.80 15.88 -5.06
C LEU A 1023 -28.16 16.98 -5.90
N GLY A 1024 -26.89 17.28 -5.70
CA GLY A 1024 -26.16 18.25 -6.53
C GLY A 1024 -26.19 17.87 -8.01
N SER A 1025 -26.24 18.87 -8.90
CA SER A 1025 -26.13 18.64 -10.34
C SER A 1025 -24.78 18.01 -10.68
N VAL A 1026 -24.79 16.94 -11.46
CA VAL A 1026 -23.60 16.15 -11.79
C VAL A 1026 -23.24 16.30 -13.26
N SER A 1027 -21.95 16.49 -13.51
CA SER A 1027 -21.31 16.18 -14.78
C SER A 1027 -20.46 14.93 -14.61
N SER A 1028 -20.80 13.86 -15.33
CA SER A 1028 -20.09 12.58 -15.27
C SER A 1028 -19.07 12.49 -16.39
N THR A 1029 -17.82 12.16 -16.07
CA THR A 1029 -16.79 11.73 -17.03
C THR A 1029 -15.76 10.82 -16.37
N HIS A 1030 -15.27 9.76 -17.01
CA HIS A 1030 -14.13 8.95 -16.52
C HIS A 1030 -14.30 8.52 -15.05
N GLY A 1031 -15.47 7.97 -14.71
CA GLY A 1031 -15.80 7.56 -13.33
C GLY A 1031 -16.02 8.70 -12.33
N ASN A 1032 -15.80 9.96 -12.72
CA ASN A 1032 -15.93 11.14 -11.86
C ASN A 1032 -17.32 11.75 -11.94
N SER A 1033 -17.98 11.92 -10.80
CA SER A 1033 -19.26 12.62 -10.68
C SER A 1033 -19.06 14.04 -10.11
N MET A 1034 -18.54 14.94 -10.94
CA MET A 1034 -18.24 16.31 -10.53
C MET A 1034 -19.52 17.07 -10.19
N GLY A 1035 -19.57 17.66 -8.99
CA GLY A 1035 -20.75 18.34 -8.44
C GLY A 1035 -21.66 17.46 -7.57
N ALA A 1036 -21.38 16.16 -7.46
CA ALA A 1036 -22.17 15.24 -6.63
C ALA A 1036 -22.16 15.65 -5.16
N ARG A 1037 -23.36 15.85 -4.59
CA ARG A 1037 -23.56 16.13 -3.16
C ARG A 1037 -24.95 15.68 -2.73
N THR A 1038 -25.06 15.02 -1.58
CA THR A 1038 -26.34 14.49 -1.08
C THR A 1038 -26.69 15.17 0.24
N ILE A 1039 -27.81 15.91 0.26
CA ILE A 1039 -28.25 16.69 1.41
C ILE A 1039 -29.69 16.35 1.75
N MET A 1040 -29.96 16.06 3.02
CA MET A 1040 -31.28 15.71 3.52
C MET A 1040 -31.76 16.78 4.52
N PRO A 1041 -32.58 17.74 4.07
CA PRO A 1041 -33.04 18.83 4.90
C PRO A 1041 -34.15 18.42 5.89
N ASN A 1042 -34.43 19.33 6.83
CA ASN A 1042 -35.62 19.24 7.67
C ASN A 1042 -36.87 19.42 6.82
N VAL A 1043 -37.88 18.58 7.04
CA VAL A 1043 -39.18 18.63 6.38
C VAL A 1043 -40.30 18.42 7.40
N GLN A 1044 -41.37 19.17 7.25
CA GLN A 1044 -42.56 19.06 8.09
C GLN A 1044 -43.81 19.07 7.21
N CYS A 1045 -44.76 18.18 7.49
CA CYS A 1045 -45.99 18.07 6.71
C CYS A 1045 -47.21 17.99 7.63
N THR A 1046 -48.26 18.74 7.28
CA THR A 1046 -49.60 18.60 7.86
C THR A 1046 -50.59 18.33 6.73
N GLY A 1047 -51.07 17.09 6.63
CA GLY A 1047 -51.87 16.65 5.49
C GLY A 1047 -51.05 16.69 4.20
N THR A 1048 -51.47 17.49 3.23
CA THR A 1048 -50.74 17.71 1.96
C THR A 1048 -49.86 18.95 1.96
N SER A 1049 -49.97 19.81 2.97
CA SER A 1049 -49.17 21.02 3.08
C SER A 1049 -47.86 20.70 3.78
N CYS A 1050 -46.74 20.93 3.10
CA CYS A 1050 -45.41 20.64 3.63
C CYS A 1050 -44.51 21.87 3.56
N THR A 1051 -43.48 21.87 4.40
CA THR A 1051 -42.41 22.85 4.39
C THR A 1051 -41.06 22.17 4.44
N VAL A 1052 -40.06 22.77 3.80
CA VAL A 1052 -38.66 22.33 3.83
C VAL A 1052 -37.76 23.49 4.22
N ASP A 1053 -36.67 23.21 4.94
CA ASP A 1053 -35.64 24.20 5.25
C ASP A 1053 -34.46 24.09 4.30
N ALA A 1054 -33.99 25.22 3.77
CA ALA A 1054 -32.77 25.26 2.99
C ALA A 1054 -31.53 24.91 3.85
N PRO A 1055 -30.47 24.34 3.25
CA PRO A 1055 -29.18 24.12 3.92
C PRO A 1055 -28.61 25.43 4.52
N PRO A 1056 -27.82 25.35 5.60
CA PRO A 1056 -27.52 26.51 6.43
C PRO A 1056 -26.54 27.52 5.79
N ASN A 1057 -25.63 27.07 4.91
CA ASN A 1057 -24.57 27.91 4.36
C ASN A 1057 -23.91 27.28 3.12
N ALA A 1058 -23.02 28.04 2.50
CA ALA A 1058 -22.24 27.66 1.31
C ALA A 1058 -21.29 26.46 1.54
N HIS A 1059 -20.84 26.22 2.77
CA HIS A 1059 -19.96 25.10 3.09
C HIS A 1059 -20.72 23.77 3.21
N THR A 1060 -22.01 23.83 3.56
CA THR A 1060 -22.93 22.66 3.56
C THR A 1060 -23.57 22.43 2.19
N ALA A 1061 -23.84 23.50 1.43
CA ALA A 1061 -24.36 23.45 0.08
C ALA A 1061 -23.77 24.61 -0.73
N PRO A 1062 -22.69 24.39 -1.49
CA PRO A 1062 -22.11 25.40 -2.36
C PRO A 1062 -23.17 25.98 -3.30
N PRO A 1063 -23.03 27.25 -3.72
CA PRO A 1063 -23.98 27.85 -4.66
C PRO A 1063 -24.16 26.93 -5.87
N GLY A 1064 -25.40 26.64 -6.25
CA GLY A 1064 -25.62 25.71 -7.35
C GLY A 1064 -27.03 25.19 -7.48
N TRP A 1065 -27.18 24.26 -8.42
CA TRP A 1065 -28.42 23.59 -8.73
C TRP A 1065 -28.45 22.19 -8.13
N TYR A 1066 -29.57 21.86 -7.49
CA TYR A 1066 -29.80 20.59 -6.81
C TYR A 1066 -31.12 19.99 -7.27
N GLN A 1067 -31.14 18.72 -7.65
CA GLN A 1067 -32.36 17.97 -7.84
C GLN A 1067 -33.07 17.82 -6.49
N PHE A 1068 -34.27 18.39 -6.39
CA PHE A 1068 -35.15 18.30 -5.23
C PHE A 1068 -36.12 17.13 -5.41
N PHE A 1069 -35.94 16.09 -4.60
CA PHE A 1069 -36.82 14.93 -4.53
C PHE A 1069 -37.66 14.97 -3.26
N VAL A 1070 -38.96 14.76 -3.41
CA VAL A 1070 -39.88 14.43 -2.31
C VAL A 1070 -40.11 12.93 -2.32
N LEU A 1071 -39.90 12.27 -1.19
CA LEU A 1071 -40.10 10.84 -1.04
C LEU A 1071 -41.25 10.58 -0.07
N ASP A 1072 -42.12 9.64 -0.44
CA ASP A 1072 -43.18 9.11 0.43
C ASP A 1072 -42.79 7.68 0.80
N GLY A 1073 -42.38 7.47 2.05
CA GLY A 1073 -41.94 6.16 2.55
C GLY A 1073 -40.78 5.56 1.73
N GLY A 1074 -39.86 6.40 1.26
CA GLY A 1074 -38.71 6.03 0.44
C GLY A 1074 -38.98 5.97 -1.08
N VAL A 1075 -40.21 6.21 -1.55
CA VAL A 1075 -40.53 6.25 -2.99
C VAL A 1075 -40.45 7.70 -3.50
N PRO A 1076 -39.55 8.03 -4.43
CA PRO A 1076 -39.41 9.40 -4.93
C PRO A 1076 -40.49 9.78 -5.94
N ALA A 1077 -40.98 11.02 -5.81
CA ALA A 1077 -41.66 11.73 -6.88
C ALA A 1077 -40.71 11.97 -8.07
N VAL A 1078 -41.25 12.42 -9.21
CA VAL A 1078 -40.42 13.07 -10.23
C VAL A 1078 -39.94 14.40 -9.63
N GLY A 1079 -38.62 14.58 -9.55
CA GLY A 1079 -37.98 15.74 -8.96
C GLY A 1079 -38.02 16.98 -9.85
N VAL A 1080 -37.56 18.09 -9.29
CA VAL A 1080 -37.29 19.34 -10.02
C VAL A 1080 -35.96 19.91 -9.55
N TYR A 1081 -35.26 20.68 -10.37
CA TYR A 1081 -34.09 21.41 -9.90
C TYR A 1081 -34.46 22.62 -9.04
N VAL A 1082 -33.76 22.84 -7.93
CA VAL A 1082 -33.81 24.07 -7.13
C VAL A 1082 -32.41 24.69 -7.09
N ARG A 1083 -32.37 26.01 -7.13
CA ARG A 1083 -31.15 26.79 -7.01
C ARG A 1083 -30.98 27.21 -5.56
N ILE A 1084 -29.79 27.02 -5.00
CA ILE A 1084 -29.47 27.35 -3.62
C ILE A 1084 -28.27 28.28 -3.60
N GLY A 1085 -28.38 29.39 -2.87
CA GLY A 1085 -27.26 30.33 -2.64
C GLY A 1085 -27.03 31.37 -3.74
N GLY A 1086 -27.90 31.42 -4.76
CA GLY A 1086 -27.78 32.37 -5.87
C GLY A 1086 -26.50 32.16 -6.68
N ASP A 1087 -25.94 33.24 -7.23
CA ASP A 1087 -24.67 33.25 -7.97
C ASP A 1087 -23.74 34.34 -7.40
N PRO A 1088 -23.10 34.09 -6.26
CA PRO A 1088 -22.32 35.09 -5.53
C PRO A 1088 -21.05 35.53 -6.27
N ALA A 1089 -20.54 34.69 -7.19
CA ALA A 1089 -19.39 35.03 -8.04
C ALA A 1089 -19.79 35.81 -9.31
N GLY A 1090 -21.08 36.03 -9.54
CA GLY A 1090 -21.58 36.76 -10.70
C GLY A 1090 -21.31 36.07 -12.03
N LEU A 1091 -21.21 34.74 -12.03
CA LEU A 1091 -20.93 33.91 -13.19
C LEU A 1091 -21.94 34.11 -14.30
N GLY A 1092 -23.22 34.37 -14.02
CA GLY A 1092 -24.26 34.64 -15.01
C GLY A 1092 -24.04 35.90 -15.83
N ASN A 1093 -23.16 36.80 -15.38
CA ASN A 1093 -22.68 37.96 -16.15
C ASN A 1093 -21.30 37.74 -16.78
N TRP A 1094 -20.71 36.55 -16.59
CA TRP A 1094 -19.41 36.14 -17.11
C TRP A 1094 -19.56 35.05 -18.21
N PRO A 1095 -18.69 35.08 -19.23
CA PRO A 1095 -17.72 36.14 -19.54
C PRO A 1095 -18.38 37.40 -20.12
N ASN A 1096 -17.73 38.54 -19.93
CA ASN A 1096 -18.14 39.81 -20.54
C ASN A 1096 -17.32 40.09 -21.80
N THR A 1097 -17.49 39.25 -22.80
CA THR A 1097 -16.79 39.34 -24.09
C THR A 1097 -17.70 38.87 -25.23
N ASP A 1098 -17.29 39.17 -26.46
CA ASP A 1098 -18.01 38.80 -27.68
C ASP A 1098 -18.02 37.28 -27.88
N GLY A 1099 -19.17 36.76 -28.32
CA GLY A 1099 -19.37 35.33 -28.57
C GLY A 1099 -19.93 34.52 -27.39
N PHE A 1100 -20.24 35.18 -26.27
CA PHE A 1100 -20.88 34.54 -25.10
C PHE A 1100 -22.13 35.30 -24.66
N SER A 1101 -23.22 34.58 -24.42
CA SER A 1101 -24.45 35.16 -23.89
C SER A 1101 -24.44 35.20 -22.37
N LYS A 1102 -25.11 36.22 -21.80
CA LYS A 1102 -25.21 36.43 -20.35
C LYS A 1102 -26.63 36.14 -19.88
N PRO A 1103 -26.88 35.01 -19.23
CA PRO A 1103 -28.20 34.70 -18.67
C PRO A 1103 -28.54 35.55 -17.43
N GLY A 1104 -27.55 36.21 -16.83
CA GLY A 1104 -27.70 36.99 -15.61
C GLY A 1104 -27.58 36.16 -14.32
N ILE A 1105 -27.43 36.88 -13.21
CA ILE A 1105 -27.27 36.38 -11.84
C ILE A 1105 -28.63 36.02 -11.24
#